data_AF-A9UXW1-F1
#
_entry.id   AF-A9UXW1-F1
#
_cell.length_a   1.000
_cell.length_b   1.000
_cell.length_c   1.000
_cell.angle_alpha   90.00
_cell.angle_beta   90.00
_cell.angle_gamma   90.00
#
_symmetry.space_group_name_H-M   'P 1'
#
loop_
_entity.id
_entity.type
_entity.pdbx_description
1 polymer ?
#
loop_
_entity_poly.entity_id
_entity_poly.type
_entity_poly.pdbx_seq_one_letter_code
_entity_poly.pdbx_strand_id
1 'polypeptide(L)'
;MTNRGIVIVAAIAMVACLLLLQMFTTRAPKEDVHLEQRGYEVDSLHEFVEGMDQRLHTVQDALQQSERDKTALLEELDAQAEQQKTFRQNLANLRQRLAEAEDAVNERAGRDTDAGLSAADAAVLEKRTREAVRFGIDEHERRHHSAPAPAPAPAPAPAPAPAPAPAPAPAPAPAPAPNNNKPVAPEDVPANLINHYSSLSPQEAFGIYDEFGVQGLEDLDPRFELSLRSPNSLSETELFSHVECLGPAFNRSCMYRNLYADKRGFFTLHKAGAMEDIFKNPQQYATHRDGKFGQGWTPDRRTVDNTEEARRLLSKMSANQQVHNYQGINLYYHTMWASNVGHGLWDGLYPAYNSLIRFNQHMKPTRMIVSLPEDDGKPCGPPNTKGCQAREIMKRFGRRGLLRYQDIEHLTRAGKVLRFDRVITGSGHMAQRYMQADLTLPGARELDTVTHFRNQMYWSHQVTLPPYNPGRPFDKIHAIFIDNRRYSKEERVEIDKSIEQARAENMDVKYIGWQDYYPFEKQLELLAATDIYVTGPGTGMMIHSFMKNGSVIVNVQDNFIRYGVVHVSSEEEYVSESTPYMRAIYYDGPTRLLGLRAGELLRLYREAFKLVSNGFEIPITPRSNLSPEGLVMVEACDMNPVACKQMLDEMNGLHPPWQCVADGWASFVVHEVGGYQEGFIPPDGRNGSCTMPRTEVRQLRQKYAAQLGQRSVITTPAPVTMPAPAQLQFSPEELGPMPSVRDGRPIYFFHFHKAGEFGLCRSAKLQSERLAKQQWNCNSPGDDPGFNDGPGGLYNQGLTCADRAKAVIDRDASFFAVETVFVPEHRKCTDQFQLATIVRNPIERLMDHVSFTSQYWPEEPSVIFDWANHTHSEKDQRRGTPIVDNFMIRTLLGLDVYRQSAGSIGAAELNRAKEVLRSFVIFDYATLQETGPQLAQCFLDWKPSQSPDYMVEPFNAGLWVHLNRFGHDRVRQLAELNKYDMELYAWAQQRSKMQLQACEGMKPAQEDL
;
A
#
# COMPACT_ATOMS: atom_id res chain seq x y z
N MET A 1 11.13 28.32 -34.92
CA MET A 1 10.39 29.40 -35.63
C MET A 1 8.93 28.98 -35.77
N THR A 2 8.06 29.31 -34.80
CA THR A 2 6.57 29.24 -34.90
C THR A 2 5.96 29.80 -33.61
N ASN A 3 6.23 31.08 -33.34
CA ASN A 3 5.48 31.89 -32.35
C ASN A 3 5.52 33.39 -32.72
N ARG A 4 6.55 33.83 -33.47
CA ARG A 4 6.57 35.16 -34.11
C ARG A 4 5.46 35.37 -35.14
N GLY A 5 5.01 34.33 -35.85
CA GLY A 5 3.98 34.47 -36.89
C GLY A 5 2.58 34.79 -36.36
N ILE A 6 2.18 34.16 -35.26
CA ILE A 6 0.81 34.30 -34.71
C ILE A 6 0.65 35.64 -34.00
N VAL A 7 1.68 36.09 -33.27
CA VAL A 7 1.67 37.40 -32.59
C VAL A 7 1.74 38.55 -33.60
N ILE A 8 2.50 38.42 -34.69
CA ILE A 8 2.55 39.43 -35.76
C ILE A 8 1.22 39.47 -36.53
N VAL A 9 0.59 38.33 -36.81
CA VAL A 9 -0.73 38.29 -37.47
C VAL A 9 -1.83 38.86 -36.56
N ALA A 10 -1.80 38.57 -35.26
CA ALA A 10 -2.74 39.15 -34.29
C ALA A 10 -2.54 40.66 -34.12
N ALA A 11 -1.28 41.14 -34.10
CA ALA A 11 -0.97 42.57 -34.02
C ALA A 11 -1.36 43.31 -35.31
N ILE A 12 -1.09 42.73 -36.49
CA ILE A 12 -1.51 43.29 -37.78
C ILE A 12 -3.05 43.30 -37.88
N ALA A 13 -3.73 42.27 -37.40
CA ALA A 13 -5.20 42.24 -37.36
C ALA A 13 -5.77 43.30 -36.40
N MET A 14 -5.14 43.53 -35.25
CA MET A 14 -5.56 44.56 -34.30
C MET A 14 -5.33 45.97 -34.85
N VAL A 15 -4.19 46.21 -35.50
CA VAL A 15 -3.88 47.49 -36.16
C VAL A 15 -4.80 47.74 -37.36
N ALA A 16 -5.12 46.71 -38.15
CA ALA A 16 -6.08 46.81 -39.25
C ALA A 16 -7.51 47.10 -38.73
N CYS A 17 -7.90 46.51 -37.58
CA CYS A 17 -9.19 46.76 -36.96
C CYS A 17 -9.29 48.20 -36.41
N LEU A 18 -8.21 48.72 -35.82
CA LEU A 18 -8.12 50.10 -35.32
C LEU A 18 -8.12 51.14 -36.46
N LEU A 19 -7.44 50.85 -37.57
CA LEU A 19 -7.46 51.70 -38.76
C LEU A 19 -8.85 51.69 -39.44
N LEU A 20 -9.54 50.54 -39.46
CA LEU A 20 -10.92 50.45 -39.94
C LEU A 20 -11.87 51.27 -39.04
N LEU A 21 -11.72 51.19 -37.72
CA LEU A 21 -12.48 52.01 -36.76
C LEU A 21 -12.24 53.52 -36.93
N GLN A 22 -11.01 53.95 -37.24
CA GLN A 22 -10.71 55.34 -37.58
C GLN A 22 -11.29 55.78 -38.95
N MET A 23 -11.40 54.86 -39.92
CA MET A 23 -12.04 55.15 -41.20
C MET A 23 -13.58 55.23 -41.08
N PHE A 24 -14.19 54.49 -40.15
CA PHE A 24 -15.63 54.57 -39.87
C PHE A 24 -16.04 55.83 -39.10
N THR A 25 -15.16 56.39 -38.26
CA THR A 25 -15.45 57.63 -37.51
C THR A 25 -15.23 58.91 -38.33
N THR A 26 -14.57 58.83 -39.48
CA THR A 26 -14.26 60.00 -40.34
C THR A 26 -15.15 60.13 -41.59
N ARG A 27 -16.12 59.22 -41.80
CA ARG A 27 -17.06 59.26 -42.94
C ARG A 27 -18.48 58.83 -42.56
N ALA A 28 -19.27 59.76 -42.03
CA ALA A 28 -20.71 59.81 -42.26
C ALA A 28 -21.25 61.23 -41.99
N PRO A 29 -22.02 61.84 -42.91
CA PRO A 29 -22.56 63.18 -42.75
C PRO A 29 -23.85 63.18 -41.89
N LYS A 30 -24.12 64.35 -41.30
CA LYS A 30 -25.29 64.71 -40.48
C LYS A 30 -26.62 64.34 -41.15
N GLU A 31 -27.47 63.62 -40.43
CA GLU A 31 -28.92 63.88 -40.41
C GLU A 31 -29.60 63.19 -39.21
N ASP A 32 -30.59 63.89 -38.67
CA ASP A 32 -31.20 63.74 -37.35
C ASP A 32 -31.86 62.38 -37.08
N VAL A 33 -31.45 61.70 -36.01
CA VAL A 33 -32.35 60.82 -35.24
C VAL A 33 -32.03 60.99 -33.75
N HIS A 34 -32.99 61.56 -33.01
CA HIS A 34 -33.01 61.65 -31.56
C HIS A 34 -32.96 60.26 -30.91
N LEU A 35 -31.95 60.00 -30.09
CA LEU A 35 -32.02 59.10 -28.94
C LEU A 35 -31.20 59.68 -27.79
N GLU A 36 -31.84 59.75 -26.63
CA GLU A 36 -31.42 60.46 -25.42
C GLU A 36 -30.14 59.92 -24.76
N GLN A 37 -29.29 60.86 -24.35
CA GLN A 37 -28.37 60.89 -23.19
C GLN A 37 -27.91 59.56 -22.55
N ARG A 38 -26.58 59.37 -22.51
CA ARG A 38 -25.82 59.20 -21.25
C ARG A 38 -24.34 59.54 -21.49
N GLY A 39 -23.88 60.57 -20.79
CA GLY A 39 -22.51 61.09 -20.89
C GLY A 39 -21.46 60.12 -20.31
N TYR A 40 -20.35 60.01 -21.02
CA TYR A 40 -19.07 59.57 -20.50
C TYR A 40 -18.03 60.62 -20.92
N GLU A 41 -17.34 61.18 -19.94
CA GLU A 41 -16.37 62.27 -20.08
C GLU A 41 -15.12 61.80 -20.85
N VAL A 42 -14.68 62.63 -21.79
CA VAL A 42 -13.55 62.38 -22.70
C VAL A 42 -12.20 62.25 -21.95
N ASP A 43 -12.13 62.72 -20.70
CA ASP A 43 -10.92 62.69 -19.87
C ASP A 43 -10.51 61.27 -19.44
N SER A 44 -11.46 60.33 -19.29
CA SER A 44 -11.14 58.95 -18.91
C SER A 44 -10.44 58.15 -20.02
N LEU A 45 -10.61 58.58 -21.27
CA LEU A 45 -9.99 57.92 -22.43
C LEU A 45 -8.53 58.35 -22.59
N HIS A 46 -8.17 59.56 -22.16
CA HIS A 46 -6.77 60.02 -22.17
C HIS A 46 -5.94 59.32 -21.10
N GLU A 47 -6.45 59.22 -19.86
CA GLU A 47 -5.80 58.44 -18.79
C GLU A 47 -5.66 56.95 -19.13
N PHE A 48 -6.65 56.37 -19.84
CA PHE A 48 -6.58 54.99 -20.27
C PHE A 48 -5.48 54.76 -21.32
N VAL A 49 -5.30 55.69 -22.25
CA VAL A 49 -4.26 55.61 -23.29
C VAL A 49 -2.87 55.85 -22.69
N GLU A 50 -2.69 56.82 -21.80
CA GLU A 50 -1.42 57.04 -21.09
C GLU A 50 -1.07 55.82 -20.21
N GLY A 51 -2.06 55.23 -19.52
CA GLY A 51 -1.88 54.02 -18.73
C GLY A 51 -1.53 52.79 -19.57
N MET A 52 -1.94 52.73 -20.84
CA MET A 52 -1.52 51.67 -21.77
C MET A 52 -0.10 51.89 -22.28
N ASP A 53 0.29 53.13 -22.56
CA ASP A 53 1.64 53.46 -23.05
C ASP A 53 2.70 53.18 -21.97
N GLN A 54 2.37 53.47 -20.71
CA GLN A 54 3.23 53.16 -19.56
C GLN A 54 3.39 51.65 -19.33
N ARG A 55 2.33 50.87 -19.56
CA ARG A 55 2.39 49.39 -19.53
C ARG A 55 3.18 48.83 -20.71
N LEU A 56 3.07 49.44 -21.89
CA LEU A 56 3.82 49.03 -23.08
C LEU A 56 5.33 49.21 -22.87
N HIS A 57 5.75 50.35 -22.29
CA HIS A 57 7.14 50.58 -21.92
C HIS A 57 7.65 49.59 -20.86
N THR A 58 6.83 49.30 -19.84
CA THR A 58 7.18 48.31 -18.80
C THR A 58 7.38 46.91 -19.39
N VAL A 59 6.55 46.52 -20.36
CA VAL A 59 6.67 45.22 -21.05
C VAL A 59 7.90 45.20 -21.96
N GLN A 60 8.24 46.31 -22.62
CA GLN A 60 9.44 46.42 -23.45
C GLN A 60 10.72 46.32 -22.61
N ASP A 61 10.76 46.97 -21.46
CA ASP A 61 11.89 46.89 -20.53
C ASP A 61 12.05 45.48 -19.94
N ALA A 62 10.94 44.83 -19.58
CA ALA A 62 10.93 43.44 -19.11
C ALA A 62 11.42 42.46 -20.20
N LEU A 63 11.07 42.72 -21.47
CA LEU A 63 11.52 41.91 -22.59
C LEU A 63 13.02 42.07 -22.84
N GLN A 64 13.54 43.31 -22.79
CA GLN A 64 14.97 43.56 -22.90
C GLN A 64 15.76 42.96 -21.74
N GLN A 65 15.21 42.97 -20.53
CA GLN A 65 15.84 42.33 -19.38
C GLN A 65 15.87 40.80 -19.56
N SER A 66 14.78 40.20 -20.01
CA SER A 66 14.71 38.77 -20.30
C SER A 66 15.70 38.35 -21.40
N GLU A 67 15.93 39.19 -22.41
CA GLU A 67 16.93 38.91 -23.44
C GLU A 67 18.36 38.98 -22.90
N ARG A 68 18.67 39.92 -21.99
CA ARG A 68 19.99 39.99 -21.33
C ARG A 68 20.23 38.80 -20.41
N ASP A 69 19.22 38.43 -19.62
CA ASP A 69 19.29 37.31 -18.69
C ASP A 69 19.47 35.98 -19.45
N LYS A 70 18.81 35.83 -20.61
CA LYS A 70 19.00 34.68 -21.49
C LYS A 70 20.44 34.59 -22.02
N THR A 71 21.04 35.70 -22.41
CA THR A 71 22.43 35.70 -22.90
C THR A 71 23.42 35.36 -21.79
N ALA A 72 23.24 35.90 -20.58
CA ALA A 72 24.06 35.52 -19.43
C ALA A 72 23.94 34.03 -19.08
N LEU A 73 22.73 33.47 -19.14
CA LEU A 73 22.48 32.05 -18.90
C LEU A 73 23.15 31.14 -19.94
N LEU A 74 23.19 31.57 -21.20
CA LEU A 74 23.85 30.84 -22.28
C LEU A 74 25.37 30.83 -22.10
N GLU A 75 25.98 31.95 -21.69
CA GLU A 75 27.41 32.01 -21.38
C GLU A 75 27.79 31.12 -20.19
N GLU A 76 26.91 31.02 -19.18
CA GLU A 76 27.12 30.16 -18.01
C GLU A 76 26.97 28.66 -18.36
N LEU A 77 26.03 28.32 -19.26
CA LEU A 77 25.86 26.97 -19.82
C LEU A 77 27.07 26.53 -20.66
N ASP A 78 27.62 27.43 -21.49
CA ASP A 78 28.81 27.15 -22.28
C ASP A 78 30.05 26.94 -21.38
N ALA A 79 30.18 27.72 -20.30
CA ALA A 79 31.23 27.54 -19.31
C ALA A 79 31.12 26.18 -18.59
N GLN A 80 29.90 25.75 -18.23
CA GLN A 80 29.64 24.45 -17.62
C GLN A 80 29.91 23.28 -18.59
N ALA A 81 29.58 23.45 -19.88
CA ALA A 81 29.85 22.45 -20.90
C ALA A 81 31.36 22.23 -21.10
N GLU A 82 32.17 23.30 -21.11
CA GLU A 82 33.63 23.18 -21.21
C GLU A 82 34.25 22.57 -19.93
N GLN A 83 33.66 22.86 -18.76
CA GLN A 83 34.06 22.23 -17.50
C GLN A 83 33.74 20.72 -17.49
N GLN A 84 32.57 20.29 -18.00
CA GLN A 84 32.22 18.88 -18.18
C GLN A 84 33.13 18.16 -19.19
N LYS A 85 33.49 18.83 -20.28
CA LYS A 85 34.40 18.29 -21.29
C LYS A 85 35.81 18.07 -20.72
N THR A 86 36.30 19.03 -19.94
CA THR A 86 37.58 18.91 -19.22
C THR A 86 37.54 17.77 -18.20
N PHE A 87 36.43 17.62 -17.47
CA PHE A 87 36.22 16.51 -16.55
C PHE A 87 36.22 15.15 -17.25
N ARG A 88 35.53 15.03 -18.40
CA ARG A 88 35.52 13.79 -19.21
C ARG A 88 36.91 13.44 -19.74
N GLN A 89 37.69 14.43 -20.15
CA GLN A 89 39.09 14.22 -20.59
C GLN A 89 39.98 13.78 -19.42
N ASN A 90 39.83 14.39 -18.24
CA ASN A 90 40.57 13.98 -17.05
C ASN A 90 40.20 12.56 -16.60
N LEU A 91 38.93 12.19 -16.68
CA LEU A 91 38.46 10.84 -16.38
C LEU A 91 38.99 9.80 -17.38
N ALA A 92 39.06 10.15 -18.67
CA ALA A 92 39.66 9.30 -19.69
C ALA A 92 41.16 9.07 -19.45
N ASN A 93 41.90 10.14 -19.12
CA ASN A 93 43.32 10.05 -18.78
C ASN A 93 43.56 9.24 -17.49
N LEU A 94 42.67 9.39 -16.50
CA LEU A 94 42.75 8.62 -15.25
C LEU A 94 42.51 7.13 -15.51
N ARG A 95 41.51 6.78 -16.34
CA ARG A 95 41.24 5.40 -16.76
C ARG A 95 42.39 4.78 -17.53
N GLN A 96 43.04 5.54 -18.41
CA GLN A 96 44.22 5.08 -19.14
C GLN A 96 45.39 4.78 -18.19
N ARG A 97 45.71 5.70 -17.27
CA ARG A 97 46.75 5.49 -16.26
C ARG A 97 46.44 4.32 -15.32
N LEU A 98 45.16 4.04 -15.09
CA LEU A 98 44.71 2.91 -14.28
C LEU A 98 44.92 1.58 -15.02
N ALA A 99 44.60 1.52 -16.31
CA ALA A 99 44.87 0.35 -17.14
C ALA A 99 46.38 0.06 -17.21
N GLU A 100 47.21 1.10 -17.37
CA GLU A 100 48.67 0.97 -17.34
C GLU A 100 49.19 0.47 -15.97
N ALA A 101 48.57 0.89 -14.86
CA ALA A 101 48.91 0.40 -13.52
C ALA A 101 48.45 -1.05 -13.28
N GLU A 102 47.29 -1.44 -13.79
CA GLU A 102 46.80 -2.83 -13.73
C GLU A 102 47.69 -3.78 -14.55
N ASP A 103 48.13 -3.36 -15.74
CA ASP A 103 49.07 -4.12 -16.56
C ASP A 103 50.43 -4.26 -15.88
N ALA A 104 50.95 -3.19 -15.25
CA ALA A 104 52.20 -3.25 -14.49
C ALA A 104 52.11 -4.17 -13.25
N VAL A 105 50.94 -4.28 -12.62
CA VAL A 105 50.69 -5.23 -11.51
C VAL A 105 50.63 -6.66 -12.00
N ASN A 106 49.97 -6.91 -13.15
CA ASN A 106 49.91 -8.24 -13.77
C ASN A 106 51.31 -8.72 -14.22
N GLU A 107 52.15 -7.84 -14.76
CA GLU A 107 53.56 -8.16 -15.10
C GLU A 107 54.45 -8.45 -13.88
N ARG A 108 54.10 -7.89 -12.71
CA ARG A 108 54.83 -8.13 -11.45
C ARG A 108 54.38 -9.44 -10.81
N ALA A 109 53.08 -9.73 -10.85
CA ALA A 109 52.51 -11.01 -10.40
C ALA A 109 53.03 -12.19 -11.23
N GLY A 110 53.24 -12.01 -12.55
CA GLY A 110 53.86 -13.02 -13.41
C GLY A 110 55.36 -13.26 -13.15
N ARG A 111 56.07 -12.33 -12.49
CA ARG A 111 57.48 -12.51 -12.07
C ARG A 111 57.60 -13.20 -10.71
N ASP A 112 56.63 -13.01 -9.80
CA ASP A 112 56.65 -13.63 -8.47
C ASP A 112 56.18 -15.10 -8.45
N THR A 113 55.55 -15.58 -9.54
CA THR A 113 55.29 -17.02 -9.73
C THR A 113 56.55 -17.86 -9.96
N ASP A 114 57.68 -17.23 -10.31
CA ASP A 114 59.01 -17.89 -10.38
C ASP A 114 59.76 -17.88 -9.02
N ALA A 115 59.22 -17.20 -7.99
CA ALA A 115 59.84 -17.05 -6.67
C ALA A 115 59.22 -17.91 -5.55
N GLY A 116 58.33 -18.86 -5.87
CA GLY A 116 57.89 -19.92 -4.94
C GLY A 116 56.71 -19.59 -4.01
N LEU A 117 55.89 -18.58 -4.31
CA LEU A 117 54.60 -18.37 -3.62
C LEU A 117 53.50 -19.28 -4.20
N SER A 118 52.63 -19.83 -3.33
CA SER A 118 51.57 -20.74 -3.76
C SER A 118 50.50 -20.01 -4.61
N ALA A 119 49.95 -20.69 -5.62
CA ALA A 119 48.95 -20.10 -6.52
C ALA A 119 47.69 -19.56 -5.81
N ALA A 120 47.39 -20.08 -4.62
CA ALA A 120 46.28 -19.59 -3.79
C ALA A 120 46.59 -18.24 -3.13
N ASP A 121 47.81 -18.02 -2.69
CA ASP A 121 48.22 -16.77 -2.03
C ASP A 121 48.36 -15.62 -3.02
N ALA A 122 48.81 -15.91 -4.25
CA ALA A 122 48.85 -14.95 -5.35
C ALA A 122 47.44 -14.45 -5.74
N ALA A 123 46.45 -15.34 -5.80
CA ALA A 123 45.06 -14.99 -6.11
C ALA A 123 44.39 -14.15 -5.00
N VAL A 124 44.75 -14.37 -3.73
CA VAL A 124 44.25 -13.56 -2.61
C VAL A 124 44.86 -12.16 -2.63
N LEU A 125 46.15 -12.02 -2.96
CA LEU A 125 46.82 -10.73 -3.07
C LEU A 125 46.29 -9.93 -4.27
N GLU A 126 46.04 -10.59 -5.42
CA GLU A 126 45.42 -9.99 -6.59
C GLU A 126 44.03 -9.42 -6.26
N LYS A 127 43.20 -10.20 -5.56
CA LYS A 127 41.84 -9.77 -5.15
C LYS A 127 41.87 -8.56 -4.21
N ARG A 128 42.74 -8.58 -3.18
CA ARG A 128 42.87 -7.47 -2.22
C ARG A 128 43.42 -6.20 -2.88
N THR A 129 44.29 -6.34 -3.87
CA THR A 129 44.89 -5.21 -4.59
C THR A 129 43.87 -4.55 -5.52
N ARG A 130 43.05 -5.34 -6.24
CA ARG A 130 41.93 -4.82 -7.04
C ARG A 130 40.85 -4.12 -6.20
N GLU A 131 40.56 -4.65 -5.00
CA GLU A 131 39.62 -4.02 -4.07
C GLU A 131 40.16 -2.69 -3.51
N ALA A 132 41.46 -2.59 -3.23
CA ALA A 132 42.09 -1.35 -2.78
C ALA A 132 42.12 -0.26 -3.88
N VAL A 133 42.40 -0.65 -5.14
CA VAL A 133 42.33 0.26 -6.29
C VAL A 133 40.91 0.77 -6.50
N ARG A 134 39.89 -0.11 -6.39
CA ARG A 134 38.47 0.27 -6.51
C ARG A 134 38.02 1.22 -5.41
N PHE A 135 38.49 1.02 -4.17
CA PHE A 135 38.17 1.90 -3.05
C PHE A 135 38.76 3.31 -3.21
N GLY A 136 39.99 3.43 -3.73
CA GLY A 136 40.60 4.73 -4.03
C GLY A 136 39.89 5.51 -5.15
N ILE A 137 39.27 4.81 -6.10
CA ILE A 137 38.46 5.41 -7.19
C ILE A 137 37.18 6.02 -6.62
N ASP A 138 36.45 5.26 -5.80
CA ASP A 138 35.22 5.73 -5.16
C ASP A 138 35.46 6.94 -4.25
N GLU A 139 36.64 7.04 -3.63
CA GLU A 139 37.00 8.18 -2.78
C GLU A 139 37.36 9.44 -3.59
N HIS A 140 38.06 9.28 -4.72
CA HIS A 140 38.41 10.41 -5.60
C HIS A 140 37.18 11.01 -6.28
N GLU A 141 36.21 10.19 -6.70
CA GLU A 141 34.94 10.64 -7.27
C GLU A 141 34.08 11.40 -6.25
N ARG A 142 34.08 11.00 -4.97
CA ARG A 142 33.33 11.69 -3.90
C ARG A 142 33.88 13.07 -3.55
N ARG A 143 35.20 13.27 -3.57
CA ARG A 143 35.83 14.56 -3.24
C ARG A 143 35.58 15.65 -4.28
N HIS A 144 35.31 15.30 -5.54
CA HIS A 144 34.99 16.27 -6.59
C HIS A 144 33.50 16.65 -6.69
N HIS A 145 32.59 15.85 -6.12
CA HIS A 145 31.16 16.16 -6.06
C HIS A 145 30.75 16.99 -4.82
N SER A 146 31.69 17.32 -3.93
CA SER A 146 31.43 17.97 -2.63
C SER A 146 32.20 19.27 -2.39
N ALA A 147 32.83 19.86 -3.42
CA ALA A 147 33.47 21.17 -3.29
C ALA A 147 32.41 22.30 -3.27
N PRO A 148 32.42 23.21 -2.28
CA PRO A 148 31.46 24.31 -2.22
C PRO A 148 31.77 25.37 -3.30
N ALA A 149 30.71 25.94 -3.88
CA ALA A 149 30.81 27.01 -4.88
C ALA A 149 31.56 28.23 -4.32
N PRO A 150 32.47 28.88 -5.11
CA PRO A 150 33.20 30.05 -4.64
C PRO A 150 32.27 31.25 -4.41
N ALA A 151 32.52 32.02 -3.35
CA ALA A 151 31.71 33.16 -2.96
C ALA A 151 31.71 34.28 -4.04
N PRO A 152 30.57 34.96 -4.28
CA PRO A 152 30.47 35.97 -5.32
C PRO A 152 31.26 37.25 -4.99
N ALA A 153 31.93 37.79 -6.01
CA ALA A 153 32.72 39.01 -5.93
C ALA A 153 31.85 40.28 -5.77
N PRO A 154 32.32 41.34 -5.10
CA PRO A 154 31.53 42.55 -4.85
C PRO A 154 31.30 43.37 -6.14
N ALA A 155 30.09 43.91 -6.26
CA ALA A 155 29.58 44.60 -7.45
C ALA A 155 30.37 45.88 -7.81
N PRO A 156 30.69 46.11 -9.11
CA PRO A 156 31.37 47.32 -9.56
C PRO A 156 30.43 48.54 -9.64
N ALA A 157 30.99 49.71 -9.36
CA ALA A 157 30.30 51.01 -9.34
C ALA A 157 29.79 51.45 -10.74
N PRO A 158 28.67 52.19 -10.82
CA PRO A 158 28.01 52.50 -12.09
C PRO A 158 28.79 53.51 -12.94
N ALA A 159 28.97 53.18 -14.23
CA ALA A 159 29.56 54.04 -15.25
C ALA A 159 28.49 54.92 -15.96
N PRO A 160 28.85 56.11 -16.47
CA PRO A 160 27.90 57.12 -16.97
C PRO A 160 27.29 56.82 -18.35
N ALA A 161 26.12 57.44 -18.59
CA ALA A 161 25.19 57.20 -19.69
C ALA A 161 25.75 57.38 -21.13
N PRO A 162 25.25 56.61 -22.12
CA PRO A 162 25.80 56.57 -23.48
C PRO A 162 25.26 57.66 -24.42
N ALA A 163 26.10 58.06 -25.39
CA ALA A 163 25.75 58.93 -26.52
C ALA A 163 24.99 58.15 -27.62
N PRO A 164 24.12 58.81 -28.43
CA PRO A 164 23.22 58.12 -29.35
C PRO A 164 23.91 57.67 -30.64
N ALA A 165 23.64 56.42 -31.06
CA ALA A 165 24.13 55.80 -32.28
C ALA A 165 23.14 55.94 -33.47
N PRO A 166 23.62 55.91 -34.73
CA PRO A 166 22.88 56.37 -35.91
C PRO A 166 21.95 55.32 -36.54
N ALA A 167 20.98 55.79 -37.34
CA ALA A 167 19.92 55.02 -37.98
C ALA A 167 20.42 53.93 -38.96
N PRO A 168 19.88 52.69 -38.95
CA PRO A 168 20.23 51.64 -39.90
C PRO A 168 19.54 51.78 -41.26
N ALA A 169 20.29 51.45 -42.31
CA ALA A 169 19.87 51.38 -43.71
C ALA A 169 18.93 50.18 -44.02
N PRO A 170 18.12 50.22 -45.10
CA PRO A 170 17.09 49.23 -45.39
C PRO A 170 17.66 47.88 -45.88
N ALA A 171 17.03 46.79 -45.42
CA ALA A 171 17.45 45.41 -45.66
C ALA A 171 17.04 44.87 -47.05
N PRO A 172 17.81 43.93 -47.65
CA PRO A 172 17.53 43.33 -48.96
C PRO A 172 16.42 42.26 -48.92
N ALA A 173 15.78 42.03 -50.07
CA ALA A 173 14.70 41.05 -50.25
C ALA A 173 15.15 39.58 -50.06
N PRO A 174 14.29 38.67 -49.55
CA PRO A 174 14.67 37.30 -49.22
C PRO A 174 14.78 36.38 -50.44
N ALA A 175 15.83 35.54 -50.45
CA ALA A 175 15.98 34.40 -51.34
C ALA A 175 15.19 33.17 -50.85
N PRO A 176 14.89 32.17 -51.73
CA PRO A 176 14.00 31.05 -51.42
C PRO A 176 14.59 30.06 -50.40
N ALA A 177 13.73 29.52 -49.53
CA ALA A 177 14.08 28.61 -48.47
C ALA A 177 14.49 27.20 -48.96
N PRO A 178 15.57 26.60 -48.42
CA PRO A 178 15.84 25.17 -48.58
C PRO A 178 15.07 24.32 -47.56
N ASN A 179 14.49 23.25 -48.09
CA ASN A 179 13.85 22.14 -47.38
C ASN A 179 14.86 21.42 -46.48
N ASN A 180 14.56 21.21 -45.19
CA ASN A 180 15.31 20.30 -44.32
C ASN A 180 14.40 19.57 -43.33
N ASN A 181 14.04 18.35 -43.69
CA ASN A 181 13.74 17.27 -42.75
C ASN A 181 15.05 16.89 -42.04
N LYS A 182 15.17 17.24 -40.76
CA LYS A 182 16.06 16.56 -39.81
C LYS A 182 15.43 16.56 -38.42
N PRO A 183 15.32 15.41 -37.73
CA PRO A 183 14.79 15.36 -36.36
C PRO A 183 15.79 15.97 -35.37
N VAL A 184 15.31 16.83 -34.47
CA VAL A 184 16.06 17.35 -33.32
C VAL A 184 16.06 16.29 -32.20
N ALA A 185 17.21 16.09 -31.55
CA ALA A 185 17.41 15.13 -30.47
C ALA A 185 16.89 15.66 -29.11
N PRO A 186 16.64 14.79 -28.11
CA PRO A 186 15.93 15.16 -26.86
C PRO A 186 16.69 16.05 -25.85
N GLU A 187 17.85 16.61 -26.21
CA GLU A 187 18.72 17.32 -25.25
C GLU A 187 18.52 18.85 -25.22
N ASP A 188 17.63 19.40 -26.05
CA ASP A 188 17.43 20.85 -26.23
C ASP A 188 16.13 21.42 -25.60
N VAL A 189 15.60 20.85 -24.51
CA VAL A 189 14.42 21.43 -23.82
C VAL A 189 14.89 22.30 -22.64
N PRO A 190 14.78 23.64 -22.71
CA PRO A 190 15.15 24.50 -21.58
C PRO A 190 14.17 24.34 -20.41
N ALA A 191 14.70 24.28 -19.18
CA ALA A 191 13.96 24.13 -17.92
C ALA A 191 12.81 25.14 -17.73
N ASN A 192 12.85 26.25 -18.46
CA ASN A 192 11.91 27.36 -18.43
C ASN A 192 10.53 26.98 -18.99
N LEU A 193 10.43 25.91 -19.80
CA LEU A 193 9.12 25.38 -20.23
C LEU A 193 8.41 24.61 -19.12
N ILE A 194 9.13 24.00 -18.16
CA ILE A 194 8.54 23.25 -17.04
C ILE A 194 7.68 24.19 -16.17
N ASN A 195 8.14 25.43 -15.95
CA ASN A 195 7.40 26.44 -15.19
C ASN A 195 6.17 27.01 -15.94
N HIS A 196 6.14 26.96 -17.27
CA HIS A 196 4.98 27.43 -18.04
C HIS A 196 3.83 26.39 -18.00
N TYR A 197 4.16 25.10 -18.00
CA TYR A 197 3.17 24.02 -17.86
C TYR A 197 2.53 23.94 -16.48
N SER A 198 3.18 24.45 -15.43
CA SER A 198 2.61 24.55 -14.07
C SER A 198 1.48 25.57 -13.95
N SER A 199 1.36 26.48 -14.93
CA SER A 199 0.39 27.59 -14.94
C SER A 199 -0.83 27.38 -15.85
N LEU A 200 -0.80 26.38 -16.73
CA LEU A 200 -1.90 26.04 -17.63
C LEU A 200 -2.86 25.05 -16.94
N SER A 201 -4.17 25.17 -17.20
CA SER A 201 -5.09 24.08 -16.84
C SER A 201 -4.72 22.82 -17.64
N PRO A 202 -4.94 21.60 -17.11
CA PRO A 202 -4.69 20.38 -17.87
C PRO A 202 -5.40 20.39 -19.23
N GLN A 203 -6.61 20.93 -19.31
CA GLN A 203 -7.39 21.07 -20.54
C GLN A 203 -6.74 21.99 -21.58
N GLU A 204 -5.97 23.00 -21.19
CA GLU A 204 -5.23 23.86 -22.12
C GLU A 204 -3.96 23.18 -22.63
N ALA A 205 -3.25 22.45 -21.75
CA ALA A 205 -2.08 21.67 -22.13
C ALA A 205 -2.45 20.46 -23.02
N PHE A 206 -3.63 19.86 -22.80
CA PHE A 206 -4.16 18.72 -23.56
C PHE A 206 -5.06 19.13 -24.75
N GLY A 207 -5.68 20.31 -24.74
CA GLY A 207 -6.57 20.81 -25.79
C GLY A 207 -5.86 21.07 -27.12
N ILE A 208 -4.56 21.34 -27.08
CA ILE A 208 -3.68 21.39 -28.27
C ILE A 208 -3.61 20.02 -28.97
N TYR A 209 -3.89 18.92 -28.27
CA TYR A 209 -3.85 17.56 -28.81
C TYR A 209 -5.23 17.02 -29.26
N ASP A 210 -6.34 17.51 -28.69
CA ASP A 210 -7.69 17.14 -29.14
C ASP A 210 -8.03 17.73 -30.52
N GLU A 211 -7.33 18.78 -30.97
CA GLU A 211 -7.36 19.27 -32.35
C GLU A 211 -6.89 18.22 -33.38
N PHE A 212 -6.28 17.11 -32.94
CA PHE A 212 -5.88 15.96 -33.79
C PHE A 212 -6.84 14.75 -33.73
N GLY A 213 -8.04 14.92 -33.16
CA GLY A 213 -9.19 14.04 -33.41
C GLY A 213 -9.24 12.74 -32.61
N VAL A 214 -9.86 12.78 -31.43
CA VAL A 214 -10.45 11.61 -30.77
C VAL A 214 -11.82 11.98 -30.18
N GLN A 215 -12.87 11.91 -31.00
CA GLN A 215 -14.26 11.90 -30.51
C GLN A 215 -14.77 10.45 -30.42
N GLY A 216 -15.40 10.10 -29.29
CA GLY A 216 -16.10 8.83 -29.06
C GLY A 216 -15.36 7.90 -28.11
N LEU A 217 -15.71 7.92 -26.81
CA LEU A 217 -15.04 7.15 -25.74
C LEU A 217 -15.99 6.22 -24.98
N GLU A 218 -17.04 5.75 -25.64
CA GLU A 218 -17.91 4.70 -25.14
C GLU A 218 -17.69 3.49 -26.07
N ASP A 219 -17.12 2.41 -25.52
CA ASP A 219 -16.88 1.09 -26.15
C ASP A 219 -15.65 0.90 -27.06
N LEU A 220 -14.46 1.32 -26.62
CA LEU A 220 -13.21 0.80 -27.22
C LEU A 220 -12.92 -0.64 -26.73
N ASP A 221 -13.45 -1.60 -27.48
CA ASP A 221 -13.04 -3.00 -27.45
C ASP A 221 -11.51 -3.11 -27.70
N PRO A 222 -10.74 -3.84 -26.85
CA PRO A 222 -9.29 -4.02 -27.02
C PRO A 222 -8.89 -4.66 -28.37
N ARG A 223 -9.85 -5.15 -29.17
CA ARG A 223 -9.67 -5.64 -30.55
C ARG A 223 -9.49 -4.54 -31.60
N PHE A 224 -9.77 -3.26 -31.32
CA PHE A 224 -9.79 -2.21 -32.36
C PHE A 224 -8.42 -1.76 -32.90
N GLU A 225 -7.30 -2.21 -32.31
CA GLU A 225 -5.94 -1.95 -32.84
C GLU A 225 -5.12 -3.24 -32.96
N LEU A 226 -5.81 -4.37 -32.99
CA LEU A 226 -5.23 -5.67 -33.24
C LEU A 226 -5.25 -5.92 -34.74
N SER A 227 -4.08 -5.94 -35.36
CA SER A 227 -3.94 -6.31 -36.77
C SER A 227 -3.53 -7.78 -36.88
N LEU A 228 -4.21 -8.54 -37.74
CA LEU A 228 -3.78 -9.87 -38.12
C LEU A 228 -2.79 -9.74 -39.26
N ARG A 229 -1.54 -10.14 -39.04
CA ARG A 229 -0.47 -10.04 -40.03
C ARG A 229 0.06 -11.44 -40.33
N SER A 230 0.28 -11.76 -41.61
CA SER A 230 1.10 -12.92 -41.96
C SER A 230 2.56 -12.64 -41.56
N PRO A 231 3.31 -13.60 -41.00
CA PRO A 231 4.74 -13.45 -40.75
C PRO A 231 5.53 -12.94 -41.97
N ASN A 232 5.12 -13.35 -43.18
CA ASN A 232 5.78 -12.93 -44.42
C ASN A 232 5.56 -11.44 -44.75
N SER A 233 4.53 -10.81 -44.18
CA SER A 233 4.25 -9.38 -44.36
C SER A 233 5.05 -8.48 -43.42
N LEU A 234 5.80 -9.03 -42.46
CA LEU A 234 6.65 -8.26 -41.56
C LEU A 234 8.00 -8.02 -42.24
N SER A 235 8.43 -6.75 -42.22
CA SER A 235 9.79 -6.36 -42.60
C SER A 235 10.82 -6.92 -41.61
N GLU A 236 12.10 -6.93 -41.99
CA GLU A 236 13.19 -7.39 -41.12
C GLU A 236 13.23 -6.64 -39.78
N THR A 237 13.05 -5.31 -39.82
CA THR A 237 12.99 -4.44 -38.64
C THR A 237 11.75 -4.66 -37.77
N GLU A 238 10.67 -5.20 -38.32
CA GLU A 238 9.46 -5.55 -37.57
C GLU A 238 9.56 -6.95 -36.93
N LEU A 239 10.40 -7.83 -37.48
CA LEU A 239 10.59 -9.20 -37.02
C LEU A 239 11.45 -9.26 -35.76
N PHE A 240 12.60 -8.59 -35.78
CA PHE A 240 13.61 -8.72 -34.71
C PHE A 240 13.36 -7.75 -33.57
N SER A 241 13.58 -8.23 -32.34
CA SER A 241 13.38 -7.46 -31.11
C SER A 241 14.56 -6.55 -30.83
N HIS A 242 14.26 -5.36 -30.30
CA HIS A 242 15.26 -4.43 -29.78
C HIS A 242 14.91 -4.08 -28.35
N VAL A 243 15.90 -3.88 -27.48
CA VAL A 243 15.65 -3.43 -26.11
C VAL A 243 16.49 -2.22 -25.76
N GLU A 244 15.84 -1.25 -25.15
CA GLU A 244 16.49 -0.10 -24.55
C GLU A 244 16.13 -0.10 -23.07
N CYS A 245 17.12 0.02 -22.19
CA CYS A 245 16.89 0.06 -20.76
C CYS A 245 17.49 1.31 -20.13
N LEU A 246 16.73 1.94 -19.24
CA LEU A 246 17.10 3.16 -18.53
C LEU A 246 17.06 2.95 -17.01
N GLY A 247 17.93 3.67 -16.31
CA GLY A 247 18.04 3.64 -14.86
C GLY A 247 18.90 2.49 -14.32
N PRO A 248 19.17 2.51 -12.99
CA PRO A 248 20.01 1.52 -12.34
C PRO A 248 19.34 0.14 -12.33
N ALA A 249 20.12 -0.93 -12.26
CA ALA A 249 19.63 -2.32 -12.26
C ALA A 249 18.46 -2.54 -11.29
N PHE A 250 18.55 -1.93 -10.11
CA PHE A 250 17.57 -2.03 -9.05
C PHE A 250 16.20 -1.41 -9.39
N ASN A 251 16.15 -0.30 -10.12
CA ASN A 251 14.92 0.41 -10.51
C ASN A 251 14.72 0.40 -12.03
N ARG A 252 15.33 -0.53 -12.77
CA ARG A 252 15.43 -0.44 -14.23
C ARG A 252 14.07 -0.42 -14.92
N SER A 253 13.96 0.40 -15.95
CA SER A 253 12.86 0.39 -16.91
C SER A 253 13.39 -0.07 -18.26
N CYS A 254 12.70 -0.96 -18.94
CA CYS A 254 13.07 -1.40 -20.29
C CYS A 254 11.92 -1.21 -21.26
N MET A 255 12.25 -0.71 -22.45
CA MET A 255 11.38 -0.63 -23.61
C MET A 255 11.79 -1.70 -24.61
N TYR A 256 10.92 -2.67 -24.83
CA TYR A 256 11.06 -3.69 -25.85
C TYR A 256 10.32 -3.25 -27.11
N ARG A 257 11.01 -3.27 -28.24
CA ARG A 257 10.38 -3.19 -29.56
C ARG A 257 10.22 -4.60 -30.10
N ASN A 258 9.06 -4.90 -30.66
CA ASN A 258 8.73 -6.22 -31.22
C ASN A 258 8.87 -7.34 -30.16
N LEU A 259 8.15 -7.22 -29.04
CA LEU A 259 8.07 -8.27 -28.02
C LEU A 259 6.97 -9.28 -28.42
N TYR A 260 7.24 -10.57 -28.30
CA TYR A 260 6.29 -11.61 -28.68
C TYR A 260 5.78 -12.38 -27.45
N ALA A 261 4.62 -13.01 -27.58
CA ALA A 261 4.11 -13.96 -26.59
C ALA A 261 3.57 -15.23 -27.26
N ASP A 262 3.89 -16.39 -26.68
CA ASP A 262 3.32 -17.69 -27.02
C ASP A 262 2.94 -18.48 -25.76
N LYS A 263 2.64 -19.78 -25.92
CA LYS A 263 2.22 -20.66 -24.82
C LYS A 263 3.27 -20.83 -23.71
N ARG A 264 4.52 -20.44 -23.93
CA ARG A 264 5.61 -20.47 -22.94
C ARG A 264 5.79 -19.13 -22.22
N GLY A 265 5.14 -18.07 -22.72
CA GLY A 265 5.25 -16.72 -22.17
C GLY A 265 5.83 -15.73 -23.18
N PHE A 266 6.34 -14.62 -22.66
CA PHE A 266 6.95 -13.57 -23.46
C PHE A 266 8.35 -13.93 -23.94
N PHE A 267 8.68 -13.60 -25.18
CA PHE A 267 10.01 -13.82 -25.75
C PHE A 267 10.43 -12.70 -26.70
N THR A 268 11.74 -12.56 -26.84
CA THR A 268 12.42 -11.71 -27.83
C THR A 268 12.99 -12.58 -28.96
N LEU A 269 12.98 -12.06 -30.18
CA LEU A 269 13.46 -12.75 -31.38
C LEU A 269 14.65 -12.01 -31.97
N HIS A 270 15.78 -12.70 -32.15
CA HIS A 270 17.05 -12.11 -32.59
C HIS A 270 17.64 -12.81 -33.80
N LYS A 271 18.38 -12.07 -34.62
CA LYS A 271 19.18 -12.63 -35.71
C LYS A 271 20.57 -13.01 -35.18
N ALA A 272 21.05 -14.20 -35.51
CA ALA A 272 22.39 -14.67 -35.13
C ALA A 272 23.46 -13.67 -35.62
N GLY A 273 24.40 -13.32 -34.74
CA GLY A 273 25.48 -12.36 -35.04
C GLY A 273 25.09 -10.87 -35.02
N ALA A 274 23.80 -10.52 -34.96
CA ALA A 274 23.31 -9.14 -34.83
C ALA A 274 22.71 -8.84 -33.45
N MET A 275 23.05 -9.65 -32.45
CA MET A 275 22.51 -9.56 -31.11
C MET A 275 23.15 -8.41 -30.34
N GLU A 276 22.33 -7.51 -29.79
CA GLU A 276 22.80 -6.44 -28.91
C GLU A 276 23.51 -7.03 -27.68
N ASP A 277 24.60 -6.39 -27.23
CA ASP A 277 25.41 -6.88 -26.11
C ASP A 277 24.60 -7.11 -24.83
N ILE A 278 23.56 -6.30 -24.63
CA ILE A 278 22.65 -6.39 -23.49
C ILE A 278 22.00 -7.77 -23.38
N PHE A 279 21.72 -8.44 -24.49
CA PHE A 279 21.12 -9.77 -24.49
C PHE A 279 22.11 -10.89 -24.14
N LYS A 280 23.42 -10.62 -24.05
CA LYS A 280 24.41 -11.62 -23.61
C LYS A 280 24.29 -11.92 -22.11
N ASN A 281 23.85 -10.94 -21.31
CA ASN A 281 23.67 -11.09 -19.87
C ASN A 281 22.25 -10.69 -19.45
N PRO A 282 21.38 -11.65 -19.05
CA PRO A 282 20.02 -11.39 -18.57
C PRO A 282 19.93 -10.31 -17.48
N GLN A 283 20.96 -10.18 -16.63
CA GLN A 283 21.01 -9.17 -15.57
C GLN A 283 21.13 -7.72 -16.09
N GLN A 284 21.42 -7.52 -17.38
CA GLN A 284 21.50 -6.19 -18.00
C GLN A 284 20.15 -5.70 -18.53
N TYR A 285 19.14 -6.58 -18.70
CA TYR A 285 17.76 -6.20 -19.09
C TYR A 285 16.66 -6.81 -18.22
N ALA A 286 17.01 -7.40 -17.07
CA ALA A 286 16.05 -7.76 -16.04
C ALA A 286 15.35 -6.51 -15.49
N THR A 287 14.04 -6.60 -15.29
CA THR A 287 13.19 -5.55 -14.73
C THR A 287 12.33 -6.10 -13.60
N HIS A 288 12.06 -5.28 -12.58
CA HIS A 288 11.06 -5.59 -11.55
C HIS A 288 9.73 -4.97 -11.94
N ARG A 289 8.67 -5.76 -11.91
CA ARG A 289 7.33 -5.36 -12.41
C ARG A 289 6.26 -5.39 -11.34
N ASP A 290 6.56 -6.10 -10.27
CA ASP A 290 5.78 -6.14 -9.06
C ASP A 290 6.46 -5.16 -8.11
N GLY A 291 5.72 -4.67 -7.13
CA GLY A 291 6.23 -3.76 -6.11
C GLY A 291 7.40 -4.32 -5.30
N LYS A 292 7.51 -3.89 -4.05
CA LYS A 292 8.54 -4.32 -3.08
C LYS A 292 8.74 -5.85 -2.93
N PHE A 293 7.76 -6.67 -3.29
CA PHE A 293 7.79 -8.14 -3.09
C PHE A 293 8.05 -8.94 -4.38
N GLY A 294 8.28 -8.27 -5.51
CA GLY A 294 8.42 -8.89 -6.82
C GLY A 294 9.77 -9.52 -7.10
N GLN A 295 9.77 -10.60 -7.87
CA GLN A 295 11.00 -11.13 -8.45
C GLN A 295 11.34 -10.41 -9.77
N GLY A 296 12.63 -10.42 -10.14
CA GLY A 296 13.07 -9.90 -11.42
C GLY A 296 12.46 -10.70 -12.57
N TRP A 297 12.10 -10.01 -13.65
CA TRP A 297 11.54 -10.61 -14.86
C TRP A 297 12.41 -10.32 -16.09
N THR A 298 12.56 -11.33 -16.93
CA THR A 298 13.15 -11.27 -18.26
C THR A 298 12.30 -12.09 -19.23
N PRO A 299 12.09 -11.63 -20.48
CA PRO A 299 11.50 -12.46 -21.51
C PRO A 299 12.50 -13.51 -22.01
N ASP A 300 11.99 -14.65 -22.49
CA ASP A 300 12.79 -15.68 -23.14
C ASP A 300 13.54 -15.12 -24.35
N ARG A 301 14.73 -15.63 -24.62
CA ARG A 301 15.53 -15.25 -25.79
C ARG A 301 15.46 -16.33 -26.86
N ARG A 302 15.07 -15.97 -28.09
CA ARG A 302 15.09 -16.86 -29.25
C ARG A 302 15.96 -16.26 -30.35
N THR A 303 16.84 -17.07 -30.92
CA THR A 303 17.75 -16.67 -31.98
C THR A 303 17.51 -17.52 -33.22
N VAL A 304 17.57 -16.91 -34.40
CA VAL A 304 17.47 -17.56 -35.71
C VAL A 304 18.57 -17.04 -36.63
N ASP A 305 18.92 -17.80 -37.67
CA ASP A 305 20.05 -17.44 -38.53
C ASP A 305 19.71 -16.29 -39.51
N ASN A 306 18.45 -16.20 -39.95
CA ASN A 306 18.02 -15.23 -40.95
C ASN A 306 16.50 -14.92 -40.88
N THR A 307 16.07 -13.98 -41.72
CA THR A 307 14.70 -13.47 -41.81
C THR A 307 13.70 -14.55 -42.22
N GLU A 308 14.06 -15.42 -43.18
CA GLU A 308 13.23 -16.54 -43.63
C GLU A 308 12.97 -17.53 -42.50
N GLU A 309 13.98 -17.81 -41.68
CA GLU A 309 13.83 -18.66 -40.52
C GLU A 309 12.94 -18.03 -39.43
N ALA A 310 13.08 -16.73 -39.16
CA ALA A 310 12.15 -16.00 -38.28
C ALA A 310 10.70 -16.16 -38.74
N ARG A 311 10.43 -15.93 -40.04
CA ARG A 311 9.10 -16.09 -40.65
C ARG A 311 8.57 -17.51 -40.51
N ARG A 312 9.41 -18.51 -40.79
CA ARG A 312 9.09 -19.93 -40.65
C ARG A 312 8.78 -20.30 -39.20
N LEU A 313 9.56 -19.81 -38.24
CA LEU A 313 9.37 -20.04 -36.81
C LEU A 313 8.00 -19.51 -36.37
N LEU A 314 7.70 -18.24 -36.64
CA LEU A 314 6.40 -17.62 -36.30
C LEU A 314 5.23 -18.32 -37.00
N SER A 315 5.40 -18.76 -38.26
CA SER A 315 4.39 -19.50 -39.01
C SER A 315 4.10 -20.88 -38.41
N LYS A 316 5.14 -21.59 -37.93
CA LYS A 316 4.98 -22.89 -37.26
C LYS A 316 4.36 -22.77 -35.87
N MET A 317 4.58 -21.65 -35.19
CA MET A 317 4.06 -21.40 -33.85
C MET A 317 2.57 -21.02 -33.85
N SER A 318 2.11 -20.35 -34.91
CA SER A 318 0.73 -19.87 -35.03
C SER A 318 -0.17 -20.91 -35.72
N ALA A 319 -1.26 -21.30 -35.07
CA ALA A 319 -2.22 -22.27 -35.61
C ALA A 319 -2.80 -21.87 -36.99
N ASN A 320 -2.90 -20.57 -37.26
CA ASN A 320 -3.44 -20.01 -38.53
C ASN A 320 -2.38 -19.28 -39.36
N GLN A 321 -1.09 -19.46 -39.07
CA GLN A 321 0.01 -18.70 -39.70
C GLN A 321 -0.19 -17.17 -39.64
N GLN A 322 -0.84 -16.69 -38.58
CA GLN A 322 -1.09 -15.27 -38.33
C GLN A 322 -0.46 -14.83 -37.01
N VAL A 323 0.12 -13.64 -37.02
CA VAL A 323 0.59 -12.94 -35.83
C VAL A 323 -0.46 -11.91 -35.44
N HIS A 324 -0.91 -11.99 -34.20
CA HIS A 324 -1.81 -11.03 -33.58
C HIS A 324 -0.99 -9.82 -33.14
N ASN A 325 -0.98 -8.78 -33.95
CA ASN A 325 -0.14 -7.63 -33.77
C ASN A 325 -0.87 -6.50 -33.03
N TYR A 326 -0.48 -6.26 -31.79
CA TYR A 326 -0.88 -5.13 -30.97
C TYR A 326 0.02 -3.94 -31.26
N GLN A 327 -0.58 -2.87 -31.77
CA GLN A 327 0.11 -1.62 -32.08
C GLN A 327 0.05 -0.64 -30.90
N GLY A 328 1.01 0.28 -30.86
CA GLY A 328 1.10 1.37 -29.90
C GLY A 328 1.89 1.03 -28.63
N ILE A 329 1.76 1.87 -27.62
CA ILE A 329 2.50 1.71 -26.37
C ILE A 329 1.73 0.74 -25.50
N ASN A 330 2.40 -0.28 -24.99
CA ASN A 330 1.84 -1.22 -24.03
C ASN A 330 2.65 -1.15 -22.74
N LEU A 331 2.00 -0.89 -21.61
CA LEU A 331 2.65 -0.82 -20.30
C LEU A 331 2.41 -2.14 -19.57
N TYR A 332 3.48 -2.89 -19.31
CA TYR A 332 3.40 -4.20 -18.67
C TYR A 332 3.87 -4.15 -17.23
N TYR A 333 3.00 -4.55 -16.30
CA TYR A 333 3.27 -4.58 -14.87
C TYR A 333 2.40 -5.62 -14.14
N HIS A 334 2.66 -5.82 -12.86
CA HIS A 334 1.84 -6.67 -11.98
C HIS A 334 1.27 -5.83 -10.84
N THR A 335 0.14 -6.27 -10.28
CA THR A 335 -0.44 -5.61 -9.12
C THR A 335 -0.95 -6.65 -8.13
N MET A 336 -0.32 -6.67 -6.97
CA MET A 336 -0.75 -7.47 -5.82
C MET A 336 -1.84 -6.71 -5.06
N TRP A 337 -2.71 -7.42 -4.34
CA TRP A 337 -3.72 -6.81 -3.47
C TRP A 337 -4.65 -5.83 -4.18
N ALA A 338 -4.89 -6.03 -5.47
CA ALA A 338 -5.77 -5.19 -6.29
C ALA A 338 -7.21 -5.15 -5.74
N SER A 339 -7.58 -6.07 -4.83
CA SER A 339 -8.81 -5.99 -4.04
C SER A 339 -8.96 -4.67 -3.26
N ASN A 340 -7.86 -4.00 -2.94
CA ASN A 340 -7.78 -2.65 -2.39
C ASN A 340 -7.28 -1.68 -3.47
N VAL A 341 -8.03 -0.61 -3.75
CA VAL A 341 -7.68 0.37 -4.78
C VAL A 341 -6.36 1.08 -4.52
N GLY A 342 -5.98 1.33 -3.26
CA GLY A 342 -4.70 1.94 -2.90
C GLY A 342 -3.51 1.07 -3.34
N HIS A 343 -3.53 -0.22 -3.00
CA HIS A 343 -2.54 -1.18 -3.50
C HIS A 343 -2.59 -1.28 -5.03
N GLY A 344 -3.81 -1.33 -5.59
CA GLY A 344 -4.07 -1.29 -7.02
C GLY A 344 -3.27 -0.21 -7.77
N LEU A 345 -3.35 1.02 -7.26
CA LEU A 345 -2.73 2.18 -7.90
C LEU A 345 -1.23 2.30 -7.58
N TRP A 346 -0.84 2.05 -6.33
CA TRP A 346 0.49 2.47 -5.86
C TRP A 346 1.52 1.33 -5.75
N ASP A 347 1.11 0.06 -5.70
CA ASP A 347 2.04 -1.08 -5.78
C ASP A 347 2.42 -1.43 -7.23
N GLY A 348 1.56 -1.09 -8.19
CA GLY A 348 1.70 -1.51 -9.59
C GLY A 348 1.65 -0.37 -10.59
N LEU A 349 0.56 0.40 -10.63
CA LEU A 349 0.36 1.39 -11.69
C LEU A 349 1.31 2.60 -11.58
N TYR A 350 1.50 3.18 -10.39
CA TYR A 350 2.45 4.26 -10.13
C TYR A 350 3.90 3.90 -10.51
N PRO A 351 4.49 2.78 -10.03
CA PRO A 351 5.83 2.38 -10.44
C PRO A 351 5.92 2.14 -11.95
N ALA A 352 4.90 1.52 -12.57
CA ALA A 352 4.86 1.33 -14.01
C ALA A 352 4.83 2.69 -14.77
N TYR A 353 4.10 3.68 -14.24
CA TYR A 353 4.03 5.01 -14.81
C TYR A 353 5.38 5.75 -14.78
N ASN A 354 6.20 5.56 -13.73
CA ASN A 354 7.59 6.04 -13.71
C ASN A 354 8.40 5.53 -14.93
N SER A 355 8.18 4.28 -15.35
CA SER A 355 8.82 3.75 -16.56
C SER A 355 8.38 4.48 -17.82
N LEU A 356 7.11 4.90 -17.94
CA LEU A 356 6.66 5.70 -19.07
C LEU A 356 7.29 7.10 -19.09
N ILE A 357 7.48 7.72 -17.92
CA ILE A 357 8.10 9.04 -17.82
C ILE A 357 9.56 8.99 -18.30
N ARG A 358 10.31 7.97 -17.87
CA ARG A 358 11.72 7.79 -18.27
C ARG A 358 11.92 7.66 -19.77
N PHE A 359 10.97 7.08 -20.49
CA PHE A 359 11.00 7.00 -21.96
C PHE A 359 10.28 8.16 -22.65
N ASN A 360 9.86 9.19 -21.91
CA ASN A 360 9.06 10.31 -22.40
C ASN A 360 7.82 9.85 -23.20
N GLN A 361 7.13 8.83 -22.68
CA GLN A 361 5.94 8.22 -23.29
C GLN A 361 4.67 8.40 -22.44
N HIS A 362 4.78 8.98 -21.25
CA HIS A 362 3.70 9.07 -20.26
C HIS A 362 2.46 9.87 -20.73
N MET A 363 2.63 10.81 -21.66
CA MET A 363 1.53 11.60 -22.23
C MET A 363 0.78 10.90 -23.38
N LYS A 364 1.22 9.72 -23.80
CA LYS A 364 0.65 9.03 -24.97
C LYS A 364 -0.37 7.97 -24.55
N PRO A 365 -1.44 7.77 -25.34
CA PRO A 365 -2.35 6.65 -25.14
C PRO A 365 -1.58 5.33 -25.07
N THR A 366 -1.85 4.55 -24.03
CA THR A 366 -1.11 3.36 -23.64
C THR A 366 -2.06 2.23 -23.28
N ARG A 367 -1.84 1.02 -23.80
CA ARG A 367 -2.60 -0.16 -23.40
C ARG A 367 -1.99 -0.74 -22.14
N MET A 368 -2.81 -1.04 -21.14
CA MET A 368 -2.32 -1.71 -19.93
C MET A 368 -2.25 -3.22 -20.16
N ILE A 369 -1.09 -3.82 -19.92
CA ILE A 369 -0.93 -5.26 -19.76
C ILE A 369 -0.71 -5.50 -18.27
N VAL A 370 -1.69 -6.08 -17.58
CA VAL A 370 -1.62 -6.21 -16.12
C VAL A 370 -2.00 -7.61 -15.67
N SER A 371 -1.23 -8.14 -14.72
CA SER A 371 -1.62 -9.33 -13.98
C SER A 371 -2.34 -8.93 -12.69
N LEU A 372 -3.61 -9.32 -12.59
CA LEU A 372 -4.52 -9.05 -11.46
C LEU A 372 -4.97 -10.40 -10.86
N PRO A 373 -4.20 -11.02 -9.95
CA PRO A 373 -4.51 -12.36 -9.44
C PRO A 373 -5.77 -12.40 -8.56
N GLU A 374 -6.14 -11.27 -7.95
CA GLU A 374 -7.31 -11.15 -7.06
C GLU A 374 -8.57 -10.66 -7.78
N ASP A 375 -8.47 -10.26 -9.05
CA ASP A 375 -9.63 -9.87 -9.85
C ASP A 375 -10.39 -11.14 -10.28
N ASP A 376 -11.64 -11.29 -9.80
CA ASP A 376 -12.51 -12.41 -10.15
C ASP A 376 -13.22 -12.22 -11.50
N GLY A 377 -12.92 -11.13 -12.22
CA GLY A 377 -13.45 -10.83 -13.54
C GLY A 377 -14.90 -10.36 -13.54
N LYS A 378 -15.55 -10.20 -12.37
CA LYS A 378 -16.94 -9.75 -12.31
C LYS A 378 -17.07 -8.25 -12.64
N PRO A 379 -18.23 -7.80 -13.16
CA PRO A 379 -18.52 -6.38 -13.31
C PRO A 379 -18.50 -5.67 -11.95
N CYS A 380 -18.09 -4.42 -11.94
CA CYS A 380 -18.19 -3.62 -10.73
C CYS A 380 -19.64 -3.28 -10.40
N GLY A 381 -20.03 -3.54 -9.14
CA GLY A 381 -21.30 -3.10 -8.60
C GLY A 381 -21.43 -3.40 -7.11
N PRO A 382 -22.21 -2.63 -6.35
CA PRO A 382 -22.50 -2.95 -4.95
C PRO A 382 -23.17 -4.34 -4.85
N PRO A 383 -22.79 -5.20 -3.88
CA PRO A 383 -21.84 -4.97 -2.79
C PRO A 383 -20.37 -5.34 -3.12
N ASN A 384 -20.08 -5.81 -4.33
CA ASN A 384 -18.77 -6.34 -4.72
C ASN A 384 -17.96 -5.35 -5.56
N THR A 385 -17.19 -4.51 -4.88
CA THR A 385 -16.21 -3.58 -5.47
C THR A 385 -14.76 -4.08 -5.41
N LYS A 386 -14.51 -5.21 -4.73
CA LYS A 386 -13.16 -5.76 -4.51
C LYS A 386 -12.51 -6.13 -5.86
N GLY A 387 -11.39 -5.49 -6.19
CA GLY A 387 -10.57 -5.84 -7.36
C GLY A 387 -11.02 -5.14 -8.64
N CYS A 388 -12.33 -5.09 -8.84
CA CYS A 388 -12.90 -4.53 -10.05
C CYS A 388 -12.61 -3.02 -10.20
N GLN A 389 -12.58 -2.23 -9.09
CA GLN A 389 -12.36 -0.79 -9.18
C GLN A 389 -10.95 -0.47 -9.71
N ALA A 390 -9.93 -1.17 -9.21
CA ALA A 390 -8.57 -1.06 -9.72
C ALA A 390 -8.51 -1.41 -11.22
N ARG A 391 -9.19 -2.48 -11.64
CA ARG A 391 -9.28 -2.87 -13.06
C ARG A 391 -9.90 -1.78 -13.92
N GLU A 392 -11.04 -1.21 -13.52
CA GLU A 392 -11.71 -0.15 -14.30
C GLU A 392 -10.87 1.13 -14.37
N ILE A 393 -10.18 1.50 -13.28
CA ILE A 393 -9.24 2.62 -13.29
C ILE A 393 -8.11 2.36 -14.28
N MET A 394 -7.42 1.22 -14.18
CA MET A 394 -6.31 0.88 -15.09
C MET A 394 -6.76 0.83 -16.55
N LYS A 395 -7.96 0.29 -16.82
CA LYS A 395 -8.55 0.25 -18.16
C LYS A 395 -8.75 1.64 -18.75
N ARG A 396 -9.20 2.61 -17.94
CA ARG A 396 -9.40 3.99 -18.37
C ARG A 396 -8.09 4.78 -18.43
N PHE A 397 -7.23 4.61 -17.43
CA PHE A 397 -5.97 5.35 -17.25
C PHE A 397 -5.11 5.40 -18.51
N GLY A 398 -5.01 4.29 -19.23
CA GLY A 398 -4.25 4.19 -20.47
C GLY A 398 -4.94 4.69 -21.74
N ARG A 399 -6.27 4.84 -21.73
CA ARG A 399 -7.12 5.18 -22.89
C ARG A 399 -7.05 4.21 -24.11
N ARG A 400 -6.21 3.17 -24.10
CA ARG A 400 -6.20 2.08 -25.13
C ARG A 400 -6.70 0.74 -24.58
N GLY A 401 -7.39 0.78 -23.44
CA GLY A 401 -7.93 -0.39 -22.76
C GLY A 401 -6.89 -1.20 -21.98
N LEU A 402 -7.33 -2.36 -21.53
CA LEU A 402 -6.59 -3.26 -20.66
C LEU A 402 -6.63 -4.68 -21.22
N LEU A 403 -5.47 -5.34 -21.21
CA LEU A 403 -5.29 -6.74 -21.55
C LEU A 403 -4.76 -7.46 -20.30
N ARG A 404 -5.57 -8.34 -19.70
CA ARG A 404 -5.08 -9.07 -18.52
C ARG A 404 -4.05 -10.09 -18.96
N TYR A 405 -3.07 -10.36 -18.10
CA TYR A 405 -2.09 -11.40 -18.37
C TYR A 405 -2.77 -12.77 -18.56
N GLN A 406 -3.82 -13.06 -17.82
CA GLN A 406 -4.63 -14.27 -17.99
C GLN A 406 -5.28 -14.37 -19.39
N ASP A 407 -5.66 -13.23 -19.99
CA ASP A 407 -6.21 -13.20 -21.35
C ASP A 407 -5.13 -13.49 -22.39
N ILE A 408 -3.89 -13.02 -22.17
CA ILE A 408 -2.72 -13.39 -23.00
C ILE A 408 -2.49 -14.90 -22.93
N GLU A 409 -2.45 -15.49 -21.73
CA GLU A 409 -2.27 -16.94 -21.57
C GLU A 409 -3.36 -17.74 -22.27
N HIS A 410 -4.62 -17.30 -22.16
CA HIS A 410 -5.73 -17.94 -22.83
C HIS A 410 -5.57 -17.92 -24.36
N LEU A 411 -5.24 -16.74 -24.92
CA LEU A 411 -5.01 -16.57 -26.36
C LEU A 411 -3.84 -17.43 -26.85
N THR A 412 -2.73 -17.47 -26.12
CA THR A 412 -1.54 -18.20 -26.56
C THR A 412 -1.68 -19.72 -26.40
N ARG A 413 -2.41 -20.20 -25.37
CA ARG A 413 -2.80 -21.62 -25.25
C ARG A 413 -3.72 -22.06 -26.38
N ALA A 414 -4.55 -21.16 -26.91
CA ALA A 414 -5.35 -21.40 -28.11
C ALA A 414 -4.53 -21.37 -29.43
N GLY A 415 -3.19 -21.36 -29.36
CA GLY A 415 -2.32 -21.43 -30.53
C GLY A 415 -2.09 -20.10 -31.25
N LYS A 416 -2.44 -18.97 -30.63
CA LYS A 416 -2.15 -17.63 -31.17
C LYS A 416 -0.76 -17.19 -30.77
N VAL A 417 -0.06 -16.53 -31.70
CA VAL A 417 1.18 -15.81 -31.41
C VAL A 417 0.88 -14.32 -31.38
N LEU A 418 1.20 -13.67 -30.26
CA LEU A 418 1.00 -12.23 -30.10
C LEU A 418 2.31 -11.50 -30.36
N ARG A 419 2.26 -10.33 -31.01
CA ARG A 419 3.36 -9.38 -31.15
C ARG A 419 2.92 -8.04 -30.62
N PHE A 420 3.76 -7.41 -29.83
CA PHE A 420 3.62 -6.06 -29.33
C PHE A 420 4.75 -5.22 -29.93
N ASP A 421 4.40 -4.19 -30.71
CA ASP A 421 5.38 -3.32 -31.34
C ASP A 421 6.21 -2.53 -30.32
N ARG A 422 5.61 -2.11 -29.20
CA ARG A 422 6.31 -1.46 -28.08
C ARG A 422 5.75 -1.87 -26.73
N VAL A 423 6.59 -2.44 -25.87
CA VAL A 423 6.27 -2.77 -24.48
C VAL A 423 7.22 -2.04 -23.56
N ILE A 424 6.69 -1.27 -22.62
CA ILE A 424 7.45 -0.63 -21.53
C ILE A 424 7.12 -1.36 -20.24
N THR A 425 8.14 -1.63 -19.42
CA THR A 425 8.02 -2.37 -18.17
C THR A 425 9.18 -2.03 -17.24
N GLY A 426 9.00 -2.22 -15.94
CA GLY A 426 10.03 -2.01 -14.94
C GLY A 426 9.62 -1.03 -13.86
N SER A 427 10.62 -0.49 -13.15
CA SER A 427 10.43 0.42 -12.01
C SER A 427 9.56 -0.14 -10.87
N GLY A 428 9.34 -1.46 -10.77
CA GLY A 428 8.50 -2.07 -9.73
C GLY A 428 8.91 -1.70 -8.31
N HIS A 429 10.20 -1.57 -8.03
CA HIS A 429 10.70 -1.08 -6.74
C HIS A 429 10.51 0.42 -6.50
N MET A 430 9.84 1.14 -7.40
CA MET A 430 9.37 2.52 -7.21
C MET A 430 7.91 2.58 -6.70
N ALA A 431 7.47 1.51 -6.03
CA ALA A 431 6.13 1.34 -5.47
C ALA A 431 5.96 2.07 -4.13
N GLN A 432 4.72 2.13 -3.62
CA GLN A 432 4.48 2.51 -2.23
C GLN A 432 5.23 1.59 -1.26
N ARG A 433 5.50 2.11 -0.04
CA ARG A 433 6.26 1.43 1.02
C ARG A 433 7.70 1.05 0.63
N TYR A 434 8.19 1.53 -0.51
CA TYR A 434 9.61 1.56 -0.81
C TYR A 434 10.19 2.84 -0.20
N MET A 435 10.78 2.70 0.99
CA MET A 435 11.19 3.82 1.83
C MET A 435 12.47 4.45 1.31
N GLN A 436 12.52 5.78 1.29
CA GLN A 436 13.69 6.57 0.91
C GLN A 436 14.19 7.40 2.09
N ALA A 437 15.45 7.84 2.01
CA ALA A 437 16.08 8.65 3.05
C ALA A 437 15.42 10.04 3.23
N ASP A 438 14.79 10.56 2.17
CA ASP A 438 14.02 11.82 2.21
C ASP A 438 12.53 11.62 2.51
N LEU A 439 12.12 10.38 2.79
CA LEU A 439 10.74 9.97 3.05
C LEU A 439 9.76 10.39 1.94
N THR A 440 10.15 10.20 0.68
CA THR A 440 9.28 10.39 -0.50
C THR A 440 9.03 9.09 -1.26
N LEU A 441 7.98 9.06 -2.08
CA LEU A 441 7.78 8.08 -3.14
C LEU A 441 8.93 8.15 -4.15
N PRO A 442 9.52 7.01 -4.54
CA PRO A 442 10.52 7.01 -5.61
C PRO A 442 9.97 7.65 -6.89
N GLY A 443 10.81 8.47 -7.53
CA GLY A 443 10.42 9.22 -8.73
C GLY A 443 9.64 10.51 -8.49
N ALA A 444 9.13 10.76 -7.28
CA ALA A 444 8.28 11.93 -7.05
C ALA A 444 8.98 13.26 -7.32
N ARG A 445 10.27 13.38 -6.96
CA ARG A 445 11.05 14.61 -7.16
C ARG A 445 11.81 14.62 -8.48
N GLU A 446 12.54 13.55 -8.77
CA GLU A 446 13.42 13.48 -9.94
C GLU A 446 12.67 13.43 -11.28
N LEU A 447 11.42 12.94 -11.29
CA LEU A 447 10.59 12.75 -12.47
C LEU A 447 9.25 13.52 -12.40
N ASP A 448 8.99 14.26 -11.31
CA ASP A 448 7.70 14.89 -11.01
C ASP A 448 6.51 13.93 -11.16
N THR A 449 6.72 12.65 -10.81
CA THR A 449 5.78 11.57 -11.16
C THR A 449 4.40 11.80 -10.56
N VAL A 450 4.30 12.29 -9.32
CA VAL A 450 3.00 12.49 -8.65
C VAL A 450 2.13 13.51 -9.37
N THR A 451 2.72 14.61 -9.88
CA THR A 451 2.03 15.61 -10.69
C THR A 451 1.54 15.03 -12.00
N HIS A 452 2.43 14.36 -12.75
CA HIS A 452 2.09 13.74 -14.02
C HIS A 452 1.05 12.62 -13.86
N PHE A 453 1.12 11.86 -12.77
CA PHE A 453 0.20 10.76 -12.47
C PHE A 453 -1.20 11.25 -12.16
N ARG A 454 -1.33 12.30 -11.34
CA ARG A 454 -2.60 13.00 -11.10
C ARG A 454 -3.19 13.51 -12.41
N ASN A 455 -2.42 14.27 -13.18
CA ASN A 455 -2.93 14.89 -14.41
C ASN A 455 -3.42 13.84 -15.40
N GLN A 456 -2.71 12.71 -15.51
CA GLN A 456 -3.13 11.57 -16.32
C GLN A 456 -4.44 10.94 -15.81
N MET A 457 -4.66 10.84 -14.49
CA MET A 457 -5.93 10.38 -13.93
C MET A 457 -7.09 11.30 -14.36
N TYR A 458 -6.97 12.61 -14.16
CA TYR A 458 -8.03 13.54 -14.57
C TYR A 458 -8.32 13.49 -16.07
N TRP A 459 -7.26 13.48 -16.88
CA TRP A 459 -7.38 13.40 -18.34
C TRP A 459 -8.05 12.11 -18.82
N SER A 460 -7.59 10.97 -18.33
CA SER A 460 -8.10 9.65 -18.75
C SER A 460 -9.53 9.38 -18.28
N HIS A 461 -9.95 10.01 -17.20
CA HIS A 461 -11.30 9.93 -16.65
C HIS A 461 -12.23 11.07 -17.09
N GLN A 462 -11.76 11.98 -17.95
CA GLN A 462 -12.53 13.12 -18.47
C GLN A 462 -13.08 14.04 -17.36
N VAL A 463 -12.34 14.18 -16.26
CA VAL A 463 -12.69 15.08 -15.16
C VAL A 463 -11.83 16.34 -15.27
N THR A 464 -12.45 17.51 -15.08
CA THR A 464 -11.73 18.78 -15.13
C THR A 464 -11.10 19.11 -13.78
N LEU A 465 -9.79 19.39 -13.80
CA LEU A 465 -9.07 19.88 -12.63
C LEU A 465 -9.10 21.42 -12.67
N PRO A 466 -9.59 22.11 -11.61
CA PRO A 466 -9.62 23.57 -11.59
C PRO A 466 -8.23 24.20 -11.74
N PRO A 467 -8.11 25.37 -12.40
CA PRO A 467 -6.86 26.10 -12.45
C PRO A 467 -6.43 26.53 -11.04
N TYR A 468 -5.13 26.67 -10.85
CA TYR A 468 -4.57 27.14 -9.58
C TYR A 468 -4.94 28.61 -9.34
N ASN A 469 -5.46 28.88 -8.14
CA ASN A 469 -5.65 30.24 -7.65
C ASN A 469 -4.89 30.40 -6.32
N PRO A 470 -3.93 31.33 -6.22
CA PRO A 470 -3.25 31.62 -4.97
C PRO A 470 -4.25 32.17 -3.94
N GLY A 471 -4.65 31.32 -2.99
CA GLY A 471 -5.66 31.68 -1.99
C GLY A 471 -7.10 31.51 -2.50
N ARG A 472 -8.03 31.32 -1.55
CA ARG A 472 -9.46 31.10 -1.82
C ARG A 472 -10.31 31.93 -0.85
N PRO A 473 -11.40 32.57 -1.29
CA PRO A 473 -12.34 33.19 -0.36
C PRO A 473 -12.85 32.16 0.65
N PHE A 474 -12.89 32.52 1.94
CA PHE A 474 -13.20 31.59 3.03
C PHE A 474 -14.54 30.85 2.84
N ASP A 475 -15.56 31.55 2.34
CA ASP A 475 -16.90 31.01 2.05
C ASP A 475 -16.96 30.05 0.84
N LYS A 476 -15.86 29.91 0.10
CA LYS A 476 -15.69 29.02 -1.06
C LYS A 476 -14.76 27.83 -0.78
N ILE A 477 -14.29 27.68 0.45
CA ILE A 477 -13.42 26.58 0.86
C ILE A 477 -14.30 25.37 1.24
N HIS A 478 -14.04 24.24 0.59
CA HIS A 478 -14.74 22.98 0.87
C HIS A 478 -13.79 21.98 1.55
N ALA A 479 -14.22 21.44 2.69
CA ALA A 479 -13.49 20.42 3.43
C ALA A 479 -14.26 19.09 3.46
N ILE A 480 -13.53 17.99 3.34
CA ILE A 480 -14.08 16.65 3.55
C ILE A 480 -13.31 15.92 4.65
N PHE A 481 -14.05 15.23 5.51
CA PHE A 481 -13.53 14.27 6.48
C PHE A 481 -13.88 12.86 6.00
N ILE A 482 -12.86 12.03 5.81
CA ILE A 482 -13.00 10.69 5.25
C ILE A 482 -13.23 9.68 6.36
N ASP A 483 -14.29 8.87 6.28
CA ASP A 483 -14.48 7.72 7.16
C ASP A 483 -13.38 6.69 6.98
N ASN A 484 -12.90 6.15 8.10
CA ASN A 484 -11.87 5.15 8.16
C ASN A 484 -12.29 4.05 9.13
N ARG A 485 -12.09 2.79 8.72
CA ARG A 485 -12.40 1.61 9.53
C ARG A 485 -11.62 1.57 10.85
N ARG A 486 -10.52 2.33 10.96
CA ARG A 486 -9.68 2.42 12.14
C ARG A 486 -10.25 3.32 13.25
N TYR A 487 -11.21 4.19 12.94
CA TYR A 487 -11.83 5.02 13.97
C TYR A 487 -12.71 4.19 14.92
N SER A 488 -12.69 4.51 16.21
CA SER A 488 -13.63 3.93 17.19
C SER A 488 -15.04 4.53 17.06
N LYS A 489 -15.99 4.06 17.89
CA LYS A 489 -17.33 4.67 17.94
C LYS A 489 -17.26 6.03 18.65
N GLU A 490 -16.46 6.10 19.70
CA GLU A 490 -16.21 7.30 20.51
C GLU A 490 -15.51 8.39 19.67
N GLU A 491 -14.54 8.00 18.84
CA GLU A 491 -13.87 8.92 17.93
C GLU A 491 -14.82 9.48 16.87
N ARG A 492 -15.75 8.66 16.34
CA ARG A 492 -16.78 9.15 15.41
C ARG A 492 -17.69 10.22 16.04
N VAL A 493 -18.06 10.07 17.32
CA VAL A 493 -18.80 11.09 18.06
C VAL A 493 -18.02 12.40 18.17
N GLU A 494 -16.72 12.32 18.46
CA GLU A 494 -15.85 13.52 18.52
C GLU A 494 -15.64 14.15 17.13
N ILE A 495 -15.60 13.35 16.06
CA ILE A 495 -15.56 13.85 14.68
C ILE A 495 -16.86 14.59 14.35
N ASP A 496 -18.03 13.99 14.60
CA ASP A 496 -19.33 14.62 14.33
C ASP A 496 -19.45 15.96 15.07
N LYS A 497 -19.10 15.98 16.36
CA LYS A 497 -19.06 17.19 17.18
C LYS A 497 -18.11 18.25 16.61
N SER A 498 -16.94 17.87 16.12
CA SER A 498 -16.00 18.81 15.49
C SER A 498 -16.56 19.45 14.23
N ILE A 499 -17.31 18.68 13.43
CA ILE A 499 -17.93 19.15 12.19
C ILE A 499 -19.08 20.11 12.50
N GLU A 500 -19.89 19.83 13.50
CA GLU A 500 -20.93 20.74 13.98
C GLU A 500 -20.33 22.08 14.46
N GLN A 501 -19.24 22.02 15.21
CA GLN A 501 -18.52 23.22 15.67
C GLN A 501 -17.90 24.01 14.51
N ALA A 502 -17.30 23.33 13.53
CA ALA A 502 -16.75 23.98 12.34
C ALA A 502 -17.85 24.69 11.52
N ARG A 503 -19.02 24.05 11.36
CA ARG A 503 -20.17 24.64 10.68
C ARG A 503 -20.72 25.86 11.41
N ALA A 504 -20.69 25.87 12.75
CA ALA A 504 -21.03 27.04 13.55
C ALA A 504 -20.06 28.23 13.32
N GLU A 505 -18.85 27.96 12.82
CA GLU A 505 -17.86 28.96 12.37
C GLU A 505 -17.90 29.23 10.86
N ASN A 506 -19.00 28.86 10.19
CA ASN A 506 -19.20 29.01 8.75
C ASN A 506 -18.19 28.24 7.87
N MET A 507 -17.61 27.15 8.37
CA MET A 507 -16.75 26.26 7.60
C MET A 507 -17.58 25.15 6.95
N ASP A 508 -17.46 24.97 5.62
CA ASP A 508 -18.11 23.85 4.92
C ASP A 508 -17.28 22.57 5.08
N VAL A 509 -17.65 21.76 6.08
CA VAL A 509 -17.05 20.45 6.36
C VAL A 509 -18.08 19.34 6.17
N LYS A 510 -17.74 18.33 5.37
CA LYS A 510 -18.58 17.15 5.10
C LYS A 510 -17.90 15.85 5.52
N TYR A 511 -18.63 14.99 6.21
CA TYR A 511 -18.18 13.62 6.48
C TYR A 511 -18.58 12.70 5.33
N ILE A 512 -17.67 11.90 4.80
CA ILE A 512 -17.92 11.04 3.64
C ILE A 512 -17.30 9.65 3.78
N GLY A 513 -17.87 8.65 3.10
CA GLY A 513 -17.25 7.35 2.90
C GLY A 513 -17.01 7.09 1.41
N TRP A 514 -15.85 6.53 1.04
CA TRP A 514 -15.53 6.26 -0.37
C TRP A 514 -16.45 5.24 -1.04
N GLN A 515 -17.13 4.42 -0.26
CA GLN A 515 -18.15 3.48 -0.74
C GLN A 515 -19.33 4.18 -1.45
N ASP A 516 -19.57 5.45 -1.15
CA ASP A 516 -20.69 6.23 -1.70
C ASP A 516 -20.34 6.92 -3.03
N TYR A 517 -19.08 6.89 -3.45
CA TYR A 517 -18.57 7.57 -4.64
C TYR A 517 -18.07 6.55 -5.67
N TYR A 518 -19.00 6.04 -6.47
CA TYR A 518 -18.75 5.13 -7.56
C TYR A 518 -19.50 5.60 -8.83
N PRO A 519 -18.90 5.55 -10.03
CA PRO A 519 -17.57 5.05 -10.37
C PRO A 519 -16.44 6.02 -9.95
N PHE A 520 -15.17 5.65 -10.19
CA PHE A 520 -14.00 6.41 -9.71
C PHE A 520 -13.99 7.89 -10.15
N GLU A 521 -14.61 8.22 -11.28
CA GLU A 521 -14.82 9.58 -11.76
C GLU A 521 -15.51 10.46 -10.70
N LYS A 522 -16.46 9.90 -9.94
CA LYS A 522 -17.14 10.62 -8.85
C LYS A 522 -16.21 10.95 -7.69
N GLN A 523 -15.18 10.12 -7.48
CA GLN A 523 -14.13 10.41 -6.50
C GLN A 523 -13.24 11.55 -7.00
N LEU A 524 -12.84 11.53 -8.27
CA LEU A 524 -12.04 12.60 -8.87
C LEU A 524 -12.81 13.94 -8.91
N GLU A 525 -14.10 13.94 -9.24
CA GLU A 525 -14.95 15.13 -9.19
C GLU A 525 -14.98 15.73 -7.78
N LEU A 526 -15.14 14.89 -6.75
CA LEU A 526 -15.11 15.34 -5.37
C LEU A 526 -13.73 15.91 -4.99
N LEU A 527 -12.65 15.21 -5.33
CA LEU A 527 -11.27 15.63 -5.03
C LEU A 527 -10.92 16.97 -5.72
N ALA A 528 -11.35 17.18 -6.96
CA ALA A 528 -11.19 18.45 -7.67
C ALA A 528 -11.95 19.62 -6.99
N ALA A 529 -13.13 19.34 -6.45
CA ALA A 529 -13.93 20.34 -5.74
C ALA A 529 -13.40 20.64 -4.33
N THR A 530 -12.70 19.71 -3.70
CA THR A 530 -12.25 19.79 -2.31
C THR A 530 -10.98 20.65 -2.18
N ASP A 531 -10.90 21.45 -1.11
CA ASP A 531 -9.73 22.24 -0.74
C ASP A 531 -8.97 21.65 0.45
N ILE A 532 -9.71 21.06 1.40
CA ILE A 532 -9.16 20.48 2.62
C ILE A 532 -9.60 19.03 2.73
N TYR A 533 -8.63 18.13 2.81
CA TYR A 533 -8.84 16.70 2.92
C TYR A 533 -8.42 16.23 4.30
N VAL A 534 -9.32 15.61 5.08
CA VAL A 534 -9.03 15.17 6.45
C VAL A 534 -9.18 13.65 6.54
N THR A 535 -8.11 12.94 6.90
CA THR A 535 -8.11 11.47 7.00
C THR A 535 -7.04 11.01 7.98
N GLY A 536 -7.15 9.77 8.45
CA GLY A 536 -6.05 9.02 9.05
C GLY A 536 -5.39 8.08 8.05
N PRO A 537 -4.30 7.41 8.45
CA PRO A 537 -3.57 6.41 7.67
C PRO A 537 -4.39 5.32 6.96
N GLY A 538 -3.83 4.81 5.85
CA GLY A 538 -4.37 3.78 4.97
C GLY A 538 -4.76 4.28 3.58
N THR A 539 -5.62 3.54 2.87
CA THR A 539 -6.03 3.84 1.47
C THR A 539 -6.54 5.27 1.28
N GLY A 540 -7.20 5.86 2.28
CA GLY A 540 -7.68 7.24 2.23
C GLY A 540 -6.54 8.27 2.09
N MET A 541 -5.35 8.00 2.64
CA MET A 541 -4.17 8.84 2.43
C MET A 541 -3.51 8.61 1.08
N MET A 542 -3.69 7.46 0.43
CA MET A 542 -3.04 7.22 -0.86
C MET A 542 -3.65 8.04 -2.02
N ILE A 543 -4.88 8.53 -1.88
CA ILE A 543 -5.61 9.21 -2.97
C ILE A 543 -5.68 10.74 -2.83
N HIS A 544 -5.21 11.31 -1.71
CA HIS A 544 -5.22 12.77 -1.52
C HIS A 544 -4.30 13.48 -2.52
N SER A 545 -3.32 12.79 -3.09
CA SER A 545 -2.43 13.35 -4.12
C SER A 545 -3.19 13.73 -5.39
N PHE A 546 -4.44 13.28 -5.57
CA PHE A 546 -5.29 13.73 -6.66
C PHE A 546 -6.03 15.04 -6.38
N MET A 547 -5.79 15.70 -5.25
CA MET A 547 -6.34 17.02 -4.96
C MET A 547 -5.76 18.10 -5.89
N LYS A 548 -6.48 19.21 -6.05
CA LYS A 548 -6.05 20.36 -6.84
C LYS A 548 -4.89 21.12 -6.19
N ASN A 549 -4.18 21.94 -6.98
CA ASN A 549 -3.10 22.78 -6.46
C ASN A 549 -3.62 23.74 -5.38
N GLY A 550 -2.84 23.94 -4.32
CA GLY A 550 -3.21 24.81 -3.19
C GLY A 550 -4.08 24.13 -2.13
N SER A 551 -4.28 22.81 -2.22
CA SER A 551 -5.04 22.06 -1.22
C SER A 551 -4.26 21.77 0.06
N VAL A 552 -4.97 21.43 1.13
CA VAL A 552 -4.39 21.01 2.41
C VAL A 552 -4.85 19.60 2.77
N ILE A 553 -3.92 18.74 3.20
CA ILE A 553 -4.19 17.47 3.86
C ILE A 553 -4.03 17.64 5.37
N VAL A 554 -5.06 17.27 6.13
CA VAL A 554 -4.98 17.10 7.58
C VAL A 554 -4.87 15.61 7.88
N ASN A 555 -3.67 15.18 8.29
CA ASN A 555 -3.44 13.82 8.73
C ASN A 555 -3.78 13.71 10.23
N VAL A 556 -4.86 13.00 10.54
CA VAL A 556 -5.29 12.79 11.94
C VAL A 556 -4.51 11.71 12.68
N GLN A 557 -3.51 11.11 12.02
CA GLN A 557 -2.66 10.03 12.54
C GLN A 557 -3.45 8.79 13.01
N ASP A 558 -2.75 7.77 13.46
CA ASP A 558 -3.33 6.57 14.06
C ASP A 558 -2.61 6.16 15.35
N ASN A 559 -3.28 5.38 16.20
CA ASN A 559 -2.68 4.79 17.41
C ASN A 559 -2.33 3.33 17.12
N PHE A 560 -1.07 3.08 16.78
CA PHE A 560 -0.58 1.74 16.50
C PHE A 560 -0.27 0.99 17.78
N ILE A 561 -0.78 -0.23 17.85
CA ILE A 561 -0.44 -1.20 18.91
C ILE A 561 0.28 -2.37 18.26
N ARG A 562 1.59 -2.45 18.48
CA ARG A 562 2.47 -3.50 17.94
C ARG A 562 3.52 -3.88 18.97
N TYR A 563 3.75 -5.19 19.14
CA TYR A 563 4.76 -5.72 20.07
C TYR A 563 4.68 -5.15 21.50
N GLY A 564 3.48 -4.85 21.99
CA GLY A 564 3.30 -4.24 23.32
C GLY A 564 3.74 -2.78 23.39
N VAL A 565 3.79 -2.06 22.28
CA VAL A 565 4.07 -0.61 22.26
C VAL A 565 2.90 0.11 21.62
N VAL A 566 2.36 1.10 22.33
CA VAL A 566 1.39 2.05 21.77
C VAL A 566 2.16 3.29 21.34
N HIS A 567 1.99 3.68 20.08
CA HIS A 567 2.62 4.86 19.52
C HIS A 567 1.71 5.49 18.48
N VAL A 568 1.88 6.79 18.26
CA VAL A 568 1.26 7.47 17.14
C VAL A 568 1.93 7.03 15.84
N SER A 569 1.22 7.12 14.73
CA SER A 569 1.77 6.81 13.42
C SER A 569 1.12 7.67 12.34
N SER A 570 1.97 8.33 11.55
CA SER A 570 1.58 9.13 10.39
C SER A 570 1.57 8.35 9.07
N GLU A 571 2.11 7.12 9.06
CA GLU A 571 2.23 6.15 7.95
C GLU A 571 2.46 6.75 6.55
N GLU A 572 1.42 6.88 5.72
CA GLU A 572 1.49 7.32 4.32
C GLU A 572 1.87 8.81 4.13
N GLU A 573 2.50 9.43 5.12
CA GLU A 573 3.02 10.80 5.05
C GLU A 573 4.02 11.01 3.90
N TYR A 574 4.72 9.94 3.47
CA TYR A 574 5.63 10.01 2.34
C TYR A 574 4.91 10.35 1.03
N VAL A 575 3.60 10.05 0.91
CA VAL A 575 2.77 10.49 -0.23
C VAL A 575 2.50 11.99 -0.15
N SER A 576 2.23 12.52 1.05
CA SER A 576 2.06 13.94 1.29
C SER A 576 3.34 14.72 0.98
N GLU A 577 4.49 14.23 1.46
CA GLU A 577 5.82 14.81 1.17
C GLU A 577 6.20 14.72 -0.31
N SER A 578 5.64 13.74 -1.04
CA SER A 578 5.82 13.60 -2.49
C SER A 578 4.94 14.50 -3.34
N THR A 579 4.01 15.24 -2.73
CA THR A 579 3.01 16.04 -3.44
C THR A 579 3.40 17.52 -3.43
N PRO A 580 4.02 18.07 -4.49
CA PRO A 580 4.65 19.39 -4.47
C PRO A 580 3.65 20.55 -4.51
N TYR A 581 2.35 20.31 -4.59
CA TYR A 581 1.30 21.34 -4.75
C TYR A 581 0.26 21.35 -3.63
N MET A 582 0.51 20.63 -2.54
CA MET A 582 -0.41 20.49 -1.41
C MET A 582 0.33 20.59 -0.09
N ARG A 583 -0.22 21.28 0.92
CA ARG A 583 0.34 21.34 2.27
C ARG A 583 -0.20 20.24 3.17
N ALA A 584 0.65 19.65 4.00
CA ALA A 584 0.27 18.72 5.05
C ALA A 584 0.36 19.36 6.43
N ILE A 585 -0.66 19.13 7.26
CA ILE A 585 -0.67 19.43 8.69
C ILE A 585 -1.14 18.20 9.46
N TYR A 586 -0.73 18.11 10.72
CA TYR A 586 -0.84 16.89 11.52
C TYR A 586 -1.58 17.17 12.82
N TYR A 587 -2.38 16.19 13.22
CA TYR A 587 -3.00 16.18 14.54
C TYR A 587 -1.94 16.08 15.64
N ASP A 588 -2.17 16.67 16.81
CA ASP A 588 -1.20 16.61 17.91
C ASP A 588 -0.99 15.17 18.43
N GLY A 589 0.25 14.68 18.37
CA GLY A 589 0.61 13.31 18.77
C GLY A 589 0.23 12.94 20.22
N PRO A 590 0.63 13.73 21.24
CA PRO A 590 0.22 13.49 22.63
C PRO A 590 -1.30 13.41 22.80
N THR A 591 -2.05 14.29 22.15
CA THR A 591 -3.52 14.27 22.17
C THR A 591 -4.06 13.04 21.44
N ARG A 592 -3.46 12.64 20.32
CA ARG A 592 -3.89 11.50 19.51
C ARG A 592 -3.86 10.20 20.30
N LEU A 593 -2.85 10.00 21.16
CA LEU A 593 -2.75 8.84 22.06
C LEU A 593 -3.96 8.71 22.99
N LEU A 594 -4.70 9.79 23.24
CA LEU A 594 -5.93 9.81 24.06
C LEU A 594 -7.21 9.67 23.22
N GLY A 595 -7.09 9.38 21.92
CA GLY A 595 -8.17 9.38 20.93
C GLY A 595 -8.38 10.74 20.26
N LEU A 596 -9.20 10.78 19.21
CA LEU A 596 -9.62 12.03 18.57
C LEU A 596 -10.49 12.87 19.52
N ARG A 597 -10.30 14.19 19.46
CA ARG A 597 -10.98 15.19 20.29
C ARG A 597 -11.52 16.31 19.41
N ALA A 598 -12.78 16.66 19.60
CA ALA A 598 -13.46 17.67 18.78
C ALA A 598 -12.74 19.02 18.78
N GLY A 599 -12.22 19.44 19.94
CA GLY A 599 -11.51 20.72 20.07
C GLY A 599 -10.21 20.79 19.26
N GLU A 600 -9.47 19.69 19.18
CA GLU A 600 -8.23 19.62 18.41
C GLU A 600 -8.50 19.51 16.90
N LEU A 601 -9.53 18.74 16.51
CA LEU A 601 -10.02 18.73 15.13
C LEU A 601 -10.46 20.13 14.67
N LEU A 602 -11.20 20.86 15.51
CA LEU A 602 -11.62 22.24 15.23
C LEU A 602 -10.41 23.19 15.07
N ARG A 603 -9.37 23.02 15.90
CA ARG A 603 -8.12 23.78 15.76
C ARG A 603 -7.47 23.54 14.39
N LEU A 604 -7.42 22.27 13.95
CA LEU A 604 -6.87 21.91 12.64
C LEU A 604 -7.72 22.41 11.47
N TYR A 605 -9.06 22.41 11.58
CA TYR A 605 -9.90 23.02 10.56
C TYR A 605 -9.60 24.52 10.41
N ARG A 606 -9.54 25.27 11.52
CA ARG A 606 -9.18 26.70 11.49
C ARG A 606 -7.82 26.93 10.81
N GLU A 607 -6.83 26.10 11.13
CA GLU A 607 -5.50 26.18 10.53
C GLU A 607 -5.52 25.88 9.02
N ALA A 608 -6.19 24.80 8.62
CA ALA A 608 -6.32 24.42 7.21
C ALA A 608 -7.08 25.46 6.38
N PHE A 609 -8.21 25.98 6.90
CA PHE A 609 -8.97 27.05 6.25
C PHE A 609 -8.12 28.32 6.09
N LYS A 610 -7.31 28.68 7.09
CA LYS A 610 -6.39 29.82 6.99
C LYS A 610 -5.31 29.60 5.92
N LEU A 611 -4.72 28.40 5.86
CA LEU A 611 -3.72 28.05 4.85
C LEU A 611 -4.29 28.13 3.42
N VAL A 612 -5.45 27.52 3.19
CA VAL A 612 -6.12 27.58 1.89
C VAL A 612 -6.55 29.01 1.56
N SER A 613 -7.05 29.76 2.53
CA SER A 613 -7.52 31.13 2.30
C SER A 613 -6.39 32.07 1.91
N ASN A 614 -5.25 31.98 2.59
CA ASN A 614 -4.08 32.81 2.32
C ASN A 614 -3.29 32.35 1.09
N GLY A 615 -3.39 31.06 0.73
CA GLY A 615 -2.47 30.42 -0.20
C GLY A 615 -1.09 30.19 0.41
N PHE A 616 -0.28 29.41 -0.30
CA PHE A 616 1.11 29.12 0.05
C PHE A 616 1.94 28.91 -1.23
N GLU A 617 3.26 29.01 -1.10
CA GLU A 617 4.17 28.85 -2.22
C GLU A 617 4.16 27.40 -2.75
N ILE A 618 4.13 27.27 -4.07
CA ILE A 618 4.21 26.00 -4.81
C ILE A 618 5.37 26.16 -5.82
N PRO A 619 6.32 25.20 -5.93
CA PRO A 619 6.31 23.90 -5.26
C PRO A 619 6.57 24.00 -3.75
N ILE A 620 5.99 23.09 -2.99
CA ILE A 620 6.18 22.99 -1.54
C ILE A 620 7.66 22.73 -1.23
N THR A 621 8.20 23.50 -0.29
CA THR A 621 9.58 23.30 0.19
C THR A 621 9.76 21.89 0.75
N PRO A 622 10.79 21.14 0.33
CA PRO A 622 11.14 19.84 0.92
C PRO A 622 11.07 19.80 2.44
N ARG A 623 10.60 18.68 2.99
CA ARG A 623 10.43 18.37 4.42
C ARG A 623 9.34 19.15 5.13
N SER A 624 8.77 20.17 4.52
CA SER A 624 7.71 20.94 5.15
C SER A 624 6.41 20.14 5.26
N ASN A 625 6.23 19.08 4.46
CA ASN A 625 5.07 18.20 4.52
C ASN A 625 5.30 16.97 5.40
N LEU A 626 6.39 16.90 6.16
CA LEU A 626 6.67 15.79 7.07
C LEU A 626 6.03 16.00 8.45
N SER A 627 5.57 14.91 9.06
CA SER A 627 5.22 14.89 10.47
C SER A 627 6.47 15.06 11.34
N PRO A 628 6.32 15.32 12.65
CA PRO A 628 7.43 15.22 13.59
C PRO A 628 8.15 13.87 13.53
N GLU A 629 7.43 12.77 13.23
CA GLU A 629 8.03 11.43 13.08
C GLU A 629 8.89 11.36 11.82
N GLY A 630 8.37 11.84 10.70
CA GLY A 630 9.09 11.93 9.44
C GLY A 630 10.35 12.80 9.54
N LEU A 631 10.26 13.94 10.24
CA LEU A 631 11.41 14.82 10.50
C LEU A 631 12.51 14.11 11.31
N VAL A 632 12.16 13.36 12.36
CA VAL A 632 13.14 12.56 13.12
C VAL A 632 13.84 11.55 12.21
N MET A 633 13.09 10.83 11.38
CA MET A 633 13.64 9.81 10.50
C MET A 633 14.62 10.41 9.46
N VAL A 634 14.19 11.47 8.77
CA VAL A 634 14.98 12.12 7.72
C VAL A 634 16.22 12.80 8.30
N GLU A 635 16.09 13.54 9.40
CA GLU A 635 17.25 14.17 10.06
C GLU A 635 18.24 13.13 10.60
N ALA A 636 17.77 12.01 11.14
CA ALA A 636 18.65 10.92 11.59
C ALA A 636 19.42 10.30 10.41
N CYS A 637 18.76 10.18 9.25
CA CYS A 637 19.39 9.73 8.02
C CYS A 637 20.46 10.70 7.50
N ASP A 638 20.25 12.01 7.61
CA ASP A 638 21.28 13.01 7.28
C ASP A 638 22.49 12.91 8.22
N MET A 639 22.24 12.71 9.52
CA MET A 639 23.29 12.63 10.54
C MET A 639 24.14 11.36 10.40
N ASN A 640 23.54 10.25 9.98
CA ASN A 640 24.22 8.97 9.83
C ASN A 640 23.77 8.22 8.55
N PRO A 641 24.29 8.63 7.38
CA PRO A 641 23.86 8.09 6.09
C PRO A 641 24.23 6.63 5.88
N VAL A 642 25.29 6.14 6.54
CA VAL A 642 25.74 4.75 6.43
C VAL A 642 24.73 3.81 7.11
N ALA A 643 24.40 4.09 8.38
CA ALA A 643 23.41 3.28 9.10
C ALA A 643 22.01 3.42 8.48
N CYS A 644 21.66 4.62 8.00
CA CYS A 644 20.39 4.83 7.30
C CYS A 644 20.30 4.02 6.00
N LYS A 645 21.36 4.00 5.17
CA LYS A 645 21.35 3.19 3.96
C LYS A 645 21.12 1.71 4.28
N GLN A 646 21.82 1.17 5.27
CA GLN A 646 21.65 -0.23 5.66
C GLN A 646 20.23 -0.50 6.18
N MET A 647 19.71 0.39 7.03
CA MET A 647 18.31 0.32 7.51
C MET A 647 17.32 0.29 6.34
N LEU A 648 17.47 1.19 5.36
CA LEU A 648 16.58 1.26 4.21
C LEU A 648 16.70 0.04 3.30
N ASP A 649 17.91 -0.50 3.10
CA ASP A 649 18.11 -1.73 2.34
C ASP A 649 17.40 -2.93 3.01
N GLU A 650 17.47 -3.03 4.34
CA GLU A 650 16.75 -4.04 5.14
C GLU A 650 15.22 -3.80 5.10
N MET A 651 14.77 -2.57 5.33
CA MET A 651 13.35 -2.18 5.23
C MET A 651 12.76 -2.52 3.89
N ASN A 652 13.52 -2.28 2.82
CA ASN A 652 13.07 -2.47 1.45
C ASN A 652 13.19 -3.91 0.96
N GLY A 653 13.66 -4.83 1.81
CA GLY A 653 13.74 -6.26 1.51
C GLY A 653 14.92 -6.65 0.66
N LEU A 654 15.97 -5.81 0.57
CA LEU A 654 17.21 -6.12 -0.15
C LEU A 654 18.13 -7.02 0.68
N HIS A 655 18.04 -6.93 2.01
CA HIS A 655 18.83 -7.70 2.95
C HIS A 655 17.94 -8.28 4.07
N PRO A 656 18.27 -9.48 4.61
CA PRO A 656 17.59 -10.00 5.79
C PRO A 656 17.84 -9.09 7.02
N PRO A 657 16.94 -9.08 8.03
CA PRO A 657 15.80 -9.98 8.23
C PRO A 657 14.45 -9.46 7.69
N TRP A 658 13.52 -10.38 7.40
CA TRP A 658 12.16 -10.06 6.93
C TRP A 658 11.36 -9.19 7.91
N GLN A 659 11.73 -9.23 9.20
CA GLN A 659 11.13 -8.39 10.24
C GLN A 659 11.20 -6.88 9.88
N CYS A 660 12.28 -6.41 9.28
CA CYS A 660 12.43 -5.00 8.90
C CYS A 660 11.51 -4.60 7.74
N VAL A 661 11.17 -5.56 6.88
CA VAL A 661 10.16 -5.38 5.84
C VAL A 661 8.77 -5.25 6.46
N ALA A 662 8.47 -6.07 7.48
CA ALA A 662 7.20 -6.01 8.22
C ALA A 662 7.03 -4.69 8.99
N ASP A 663 8.11 -4.22 9.60
CA ASP A 663 8.16 -3.02 10.45
C ASP A 663 8.59 -1.76 9.67
N GLY A 664 8.52 -1.79 8.34
CA GLY A 664 9.04 -0.74 7.45
C GLY A 664 8.20 0.54 7.41
N TRP A 665 8.04 1.23 8.54
CA TRP A 665 7.40 2.54 8.68
C TRP A 665 8.29 3.49 9.49
N ALA A 666 8.24 4.79 9.20
CA ALA A 666 9.03 5.79 9.93
C ALA A 666 8.73 5.75 11.44
N SER A 667 7.46 5.61 11.81
CA SER A 667 7.01 5.52 13.21
C SER A 667 7.64 4.33 13.96
N PHE A 668 7.89 3.19 13.31
CA PHE A 668 8.50 2.03 13.97
C PHE A 668 9.97 2.28 14.31
N VAL A 669 10.70 3.01 13.46
CA VAL A 669 12.07 3.45 13.73
C VAL A 669 12.08 4.49 14.85
N VAL A 670 11.29 5.55 14.68
CA VAL A 670 11.21 6.68 15.61
C VAL A 670 10.82 6.22 17.00
N HIS A 671 9.87 5.30 17.12
CA HIS A 671 9.42 4.80 18.40
C HIS A 671 10.17 3.54 18.86
N GLU A 672 11.16 3.06 18.10
CA GLU A 672 11.94 1.84 18.37
C GLU A 672 11.04 0.64 18.69
N VAL A 673 10.19 0.26 17.73
CA VAL A 673 9.16 -0.80 17.81
C VAL A 673 9.57 -2.02 16.98
N GLY A 674 9.28 -3.22 17.48
CA GLY A 674 9.52 -4.47 16.74
C GLY A 674 11.01 -4.70 16.50
N GLY A 675 11.40 -4.99 15.26
CA GLY A 675 12.80 -5.22 14.89
C GLY A 675 13.73 -4.04 15.20
N TYR A 676 13.19 -2.83 15.31
CA TYR A 676 13.94 -1.64 15.72
C TYR A 676 14.13 -1.51 17.23
N GLN A 677 13.49 -2.34 18.04
CA GLN A 677 13.72 -2.39 19.48
C GLN A 677 15.03 -3.11 19.79
N GLU A 678 15.80 -2.55 20.71
CA GLU A 678 17.04 -3.15 21.19
C GLU A 678 16.76 -4.48 21.91
N GLY A 679 17.46 -5.55 21.50
CA GLY A 679 17.25 -6.89 22.04
C GLY A 679 15.97 -7.60 21.59
N PHE A 680 15.29 -7.10 20.54
CA PHE A 680 14.08 -7.74 20.03
C PHE A 680 14.36 -9.13 19.46
N ILE A 681 13.58 -10.11 19.93
CA ILE A 681 13.54 -11.46 19.39
C ILE A 681 12.09 -11.72 18.96
N PRO A 682 11.81 -11.88 17.65
CA PRO A 682 10.47 -12.23 17.18
C PRO A 682 10.01 -13.59 17.77
N PRO A 683 8.69 -13.83 17.86
CA PRO A 683 8.14 -15.06 18.43
C PRO A 683 8.60 -16.36 17.76
N ASP A 684 9.10 -16.30 16.53
CA ASP A 684 9.63 -17.45 15.79
C ASP A 684 11.11 -17.77 16.13
N GLY A 685 11.72 -17.04 17.07
CA GLY A 685 13.05 -17.30 17.62
C GLY A 685 14.22 -16.95 16.70
N ARG A 686 13.98 -16.38 15.51
CA ARG A 686 15.05 -15.95 14.58
C ARG A 686 15.60 -14.59 14.97
N ASN A 687 16.80 -14.23 14.50
CA ASN A 687 17.29 -12.86 14.66
C ASN A 687 16.43 -11.91 13.81
N GLY A 688 15.62 -11.09 14.47
CA GLY A 688 14.73 -10.10 13.84
C GLY A 688 15.15 -8.66 14.07
N SER A 689 16.38 -8.42 14.55
CA SER A 689 16.87 -7.05 14.80
C SER A 689 17.16 -6.31 13.50
N CYS A 690 16.73 -5.05 13.45
CA CYS A 690 16.91 -4.14 12.33
C CYS A 690 17.95 -3.08 12.64
N THR A 691 18.76 -2.75 11.64
CA THR A 691 19.72 -1.66 11.70
C THR A 691 19.00 -0.32 11.72
N MET A 692 19.50 0.65 12.48
CA MET A 692 19.03 2.04 12.47
C MET A 692 20.10 3.00 13.04
N PRO A 693 20.07 4.29 12.68
CA PRO A 693 20.88 5.34 13.32
C PRO A 693 20.34 5.65 14.74
N ARG A 694 20.54 4.72 15.67
CA ARG A 694 19.83 4.68 16.97
C ARG A 694 20.16 5.88 17.87
N THR A 695 21.42 6.27 17.91
CA THR A 695 21.87 7.40 18.75
C THR A 695 21.25 8.71 18.26
N GLU A 696 21.26 8.91 16.95
CA GLU A 696 20.71 10.08 16.27
C GLU A 696 19.19 10.15 16.43
N VAL A 697 18.49 9.02 16.23
CA VAL A 697 17.05 8.92 16.48
C VAL A 697 16.71 9.27 17.93
N ARG A 698 17.41 8.71 18.92
CA ARG A 698 17.16 9.01 20.34
C ARG A 698 17.41 10.48 20.68
N GLN A 699 18.45 11.10 20.12
CA GLN A 699 18.73 12.53 20.26
C GLN A 699 17.60 13.39 19.66
N LEU A 700 17.16 13.07 18.44
CA LEU A 700 16.13 13.82 17.74
C LEU A 700 14.75 13.65 18.38
N ARG A 701 14.43 12.48 18.94
CA ARG A 701 13.21 12.30 19.73
C ARG A 701 13.14 13.24 20.93
N GLN A 702 14.28 13.56 21.56
CA GLN A 702 14.32 14.55 22.64
C GLN A 702 14.02 15.96 22.11
N LYS A 703 14.59 16.32 20.95
CA LYS A 703 14.30 17.58 20.25
C LYS A 703 12.81 17.74 19.91
N TYR A 704 12.16 16.66 19.46
CA TYR A 704 10.77 16.64 19.00
C TYR A 704 9.75 16.14 20.07
N ALA A 705 10.17 15.98 21.33
CA ALA A 705 9.40 15.30 22.36
C ALA A 705 8.01 15.91 22.62
N ALA A 706 7.88 17.23 22.51
CA ALA A 706 6.62 17.95 22.74
C ALA A 706 5.54 17.61 21.69
N GLN A 707 5.94 17.26 20.46
CA GLN A 707 5.03 17.04 19.33
C GLN A 707 4.76 15.55 19.09
N LEU A 708 5.70 14.67 19.47
CA LEU A 708 5.56 13.22 19.33
C LEU A 708 4.67 12.60 20.42
N GLY A 709 4.61 13.22 21.61
CA GLY A 709 4.06 12.59 22.79
C GLY A 709 5.01 11.56 23.41
N GLN A 710 4.77 11.19 24.67
CA GLN A 710 5.58 10.14 25.30
C GLN A 710 5.15 8.78 24.75
N ARG A 711 6.09 8.03 24.15
CA ARG A 711 5.94 6.59 23.91
C ARG A 711 5.49 5.97 25.23
N SER A 712 4.28 5.43 25.24
CA SER A 712 3.90 4.48 26.27
C SER A 712 4.39 3.13 25.80
N VAL A 713 5.55 2.72 26.31
CA VAL A 713 5.78 1.28 26.42
C VAL A 713 4.55 0.81 27.19
N ILE A 714 3.86 -0.21 26.70
CA ILE A 714 3.13 -1.06 27.62
C ILE A 714 4.27 -1.72 28.40
N THR A 715 4.94 -0.98 29.33
CA THR A 715 5.64 -1.57 30.47
C THR A 715 4.50 -2.32 31.06
N THR A 716 4.36 -3.60 30.71
CA THR A 716 3.23 -4.45 31.04
C THR A 716 2.48 -3.82 32.21
N PRO A 717 1.43 -2.99 32.01
CA PRO A 717 0.54 -2.69 33.10
C PRO A 717 0.01 -4.09 33.31
N ALA A 718 0.53 -4.74 34.35
CA ALA A 718 0.61 -6.18 34.50
C ALA A 718 -0.43 -6.85 33.60
N PRO A 719 0.02 -7.50 32.50
CA PRO A 719 -0.70 -7.64 31.23
C PRO A 719 -2.19 -7.69 31.48
N VAL A 720 -3.00 -6.61 31.25
CA VAL A 720 -4.38 -6.41 31.79
C VAL A 720 -4.69 -7.61 32.65
N THR A 721 -4.24 -7.69 33.91
CA THR A 721 -4.17 -9.00 34.59
C THR A 721 -5.57 -9.58 34.52
N MET A 722 -5.76 -10.44 33.51
CA MET A 722 -6.96 -11.22 33.26
C MET A 722 -7.02 -11.92 34.58
N PRO A 723 -7.97 -11.59 35.47
CA PRO A 723 -7.83 -11.92 36.88
C PRO A 723 -7.40 -13.35 36.88
N ALA A 724 -6.13 -13.58 37.23
CA ALA A 724 -5.62 -14.93 37.11
C ALA A 724 -6.61 -15.69 37.97
N PRO A 725 -7.21 -16.80 37.48
CA PRO A 725 -8.01 -17.60 38.38
C PRO A 725 -7.18 -17.69 39.63
N ALA A 726 -7.72 -17.21 40.76
CA ALA A 726 -6.95 -17.10 41.99
C ALA A 726 -6.21 -18.45 42.13
N GLN A 727 -4.99 -18.47 42.68
CA GLN A 727 -4.24 -19.71 42.87
C GLN A 727 -4.99 -20.65 43.85
N LEU A 728 -6.12 -21.16 43.38
CA LEU A 728 -7.10 -21.98 44.03
C LEU A 728 -6.55 -23.36 43.85
N GLN A 729 -5.98 -23.92 44.89
CA GLN A 729 -5.55 -25.31 44.87
C GLN A 729 -6.76 -26.16 45.25
N PHE A 730 -7.04 -27.18 44.44
CA PHE A 730 -8.10 -28.14 44.72
C PHE A 730 -7.50 -29.46 45.18
N SER A 731 -8.12 -30.10 46.17
CA SER A 731 -7.68 -31.42 46.64
C SER A 731 -7.99 -32.52 45.59
N PRO A 732 -7.29 -33.67 45.63
CA PRO A 732 -7.63 -34.81 44.78
C PRO A 732 -9.09 -35.26 44.90
N GLU A 733 -9.69 -35.16 46.09
CA GLU A 733 -11.11 -35.46 46.33
C GLU A 733 -12.03 -34.45 45.63
N GLU A 734 -11.66 -33.17 45.62
CA GLU A 734 -12.40 -32.11 44.92
C GLU A 734 -12.29 -32.22 43.40
N LEU A 735 -11.13 -32.65 42.90
CA LEU A 735 -10.96 -32.95 41.48
C LEU A 735 -11.79 -34.17 41.09
N GLY A 736 -11.83 -35.22 41.91
CA GLY A 736 -12.62 -36.43 41.67
C GLY A 736 -11.91 -37.45 40.77
N PRO A 737 -12.46 -38.67 40.60
CA PRO A 737 -11.78 -39.77 39.92
C PRO A 737 -11.46 -39.50 38.45
N MET A 738 -10.49 -40.24 37.89
CA MET A 738 -10.14 -40.18 36.46
C MET A 738 -11.27 -40.73 35.59
N PRO A 739 -11.47 -40.17 34.38
CA PRO A 739 -12.35 -40.80 33.39
C PRO A 739 -11.73 -42.12 32.91
N SER A 740 -12.57 -43.04 32.44
CA SER A 740 -12.09 -44.26 31.78
C SER A 740 -11.41 -43.93 30.45
N VAL A 741 -10.49 -44.81 30.02
CA VAL A 741 -9.91 -44.79 28.67
C VAL A 741 -10.96 -45.21 27.64
N ARG A 742 -10.87 -44.70 26.40
CA ARG A 742 -11.91 -44.83 25.37
C ARG A 742 -12.41 -46.25 25.13
N ASP A 743 -11.53 -47.25 25.04
CA ASP A 743 -11.89 -48.66 24.86
C ASP A 743 -12.89 -48.88 23.70
N GLY A 744 -12.59 -48.28 22.55
CA GLY A 744 -13.39 -48.40 21.33
C GLY A 744 -14.73 -47.64 21.31
N ARG A 745 -15.13 -46.97 22.40
CA ARG A 745 -16.36 -46.15 22.44
C ARG A 745 -16.26 -44.94 21.49
N PRO A 746 -17.35 -44.50 20.82
CA PRO A 746 -17.35 -43.26 20.07
C PRO A 746 -17.05 -42.04 20.96
N ILE A 747 -16.38 -41.03 20.40
CA ILE A 747 -16.06 -39.78 21.10
C ILE A 747 -17.25 -38.83 21.00
N TYR A 748 -17.80 -38.48 22.16
CA TYR A 748 -18.72 -37.37 22.34
C TYR A 748 -17.88 -36.14 22.71
N PHE A 749 -17.67 -35.25 21.76
CA PHE A 749 -16.93 -34.02 22.01
C PHE A 749 -17.89 -32.86 22.33
N PHE A 750 -17.93 -32.41 23.58
CA PHE A 750 -18.65 -31.20 23.95
C PHE A 750 -17.75 -29.98 23.72
N HIS A 751 -18.23 -29.03 22.93
CA HIS A 751 -17.47 -27.86 22.52
C HIS A 751 -18.13 -26.59 23.06
N PHE A 752 -17.42 -25.86 23.93
CA PHE A 752 -17.83 -24.51 24.26
C PHE A 752 -17.53 -23.59 23.08
N HIS A 753 -18.56 -22.98 22.50
CA HIS A 753 -18.40 -22.02 21.42
C HIS A 753 -17.25 -21.02 21.70
N LYS A 754 -16.30 -20.95 20.75
CA LYS A 754 -15.04 -20.19 20.83
C LYS A 754 -13.99 -20.68 21.81
N ALA A 755 -13.98 -21.97 22.10
CA ALA A 755 -12.90 -22.64 22.82
C ALA A 755 -11.97 -23.47 21.90
N GLY A 756 -11.87 -23.12 20.60
CA GLY A 756 -10.96 -23.78 19.64
C GLY A 756 -11.62 -24.82 18.70
N GLU A 757 -12.82 -24.52 18.19
CA GLU A 757 -13.74 -25.36 17.39
C GLU A 757 -13.05 -26.25 16.33
N PHE A 758 -12.09 -25.69 15.61
CA PHE A 758 -11.50 -26.31 14.42
C PHE A 758 -10.35 -27.28 14.72
N GLY A 759 -9.62 -27.08 15.83
CA GLY A 759 -8.41 -27.83 16.14
C GLY A 759 -8.68 -29.32 16.34
N LEU A 760 -9.58 -29.65 17.28
CA LEU A 760 -9.87 -31.04 17.63
C LEU A 760 -10.71 -31.78 16.56
N CYS A 761 -11.60 -31.10 15.83
CA CYS A 761 -12.29 -31.69 14.68
C CYS A 761 -11.30 -32.02 13.54
N ARG A 762 -10.31 -31.15 13.30
CA ARG A 762 -9.22 -31.42 12.35
C ARG A 762 -8.34 -32.58 12.83
N SER A 763 -8.04 -32.65 14.11
CA SER A 763 -7.33 -33.79 14.72
C SER A 763 -8.09 -35.10 14.51
N ALA A 764 -9.41 -35.13 14.76
CA ALA A 764 -10.23 -36.31 14.51
C ALA A 764 -10.14 -36.78 13.05
N LYS A 765 -10.17 -35.85 12.08
CA LYS A 765 -9.97 -36.17 10.65
C LYS A 765 -8.59 -36.78 10.38
N LEU A 766 -7.54 -36.21 10.95
CA LEU A 766 -6.17 -36.72 10.80
C LEU A 766 -5.99 -38.11 11.44
N GLN A 767 -6.72 -38.39 12.52
CA GLN A 767 -6.76 -39.70 13.16
C GLN A 767 -7.67 -40.70 12.44
N SER A 768 -8.21 -40.34 11.26
CA SER A 768 -9.11 -41.17 10.47
C SER A 768 -10.41 -41.56 11.20
N GLU A 769 -10.90 -40.70 12.10
CA GLU A 769 -12.21 -40.88 12.74
C GLU A 769 -13.34 -40.79 11.72
N ARG A 770 -14.37 -41.61 11.91
CA ARG A 770 -15.63 -41.53 11.14
C ARG A 770 -16.52 -40.47 11.78
N LEU A 771 -16.69 -39.35 11.08
CA LEU A 771 -17.42 -38.19 11.60
C LEU A 771 -18.93 -38.34 11.39
N ALA A 772 -19.73 -37.98 12.40
CA ALA A 772 -21.20 -37.93 12.26
C ALA A 772 -21.68 -36.95 11.17
N LYS A 773 -20.86 -35.94 10.83
CA LYS A 773 -21.09 -35.01 9.74
C LYS A 773 -19.77 -34.61 9.09
N GLN A 774 -19.64 -34.76 7.77
CA GLN A 774 -18.45 -34.40 6.97
C GLN A 774 -18.32 -32.88 6.74
N GLN A 775 -18.67 -32.05 7.74
CA GLN A 775 -18.53 -30.59 7.68
C GLN A 775 -17.27 -30.11 8.40
N TRP A 776 -17.04 -28.81 8.40
CA TRP A 776 -15.82 -28.19 8.91
C TRP A 776 -15.71 -28.20 10.44
N ASN A 777 -16.84 -28.17 11.19
CA ASN A 777 -16.88 -28.12 12.66
C ASN A 777 -17.27 -29.46 13.34
N CYS A 778 -17.49 -30.54 12.59
CA CYS A 778 -17.88 -31.86 13.11
C CYS A 778 -19.18 -31.92 13.96
N ASN A 779 -19.97 -30.84 14.00
CA ASN A 779 -21.20 -30.79 14.80
C ASN A 779 -22.28 -31.72 14.25
N SER A 780 -22.93 -32.45 15.15
CA SER A 780 -24.10 -33.25 14.82
C SER A 780 -25.30 -32.36 14.43
N PRO A 781 -26.26 -32.86 13.63
CA PRO A 781 -27.45 -32.07 13.26
C PRO A 781 -28.21 -31.53 14.49
N GLY A 782 -28.41 -30.21 14.53
CA GLY A 782 -29.08 -29.51 15.64
C GLY A 782 -28.16 -29.14 16.81
N ASP A 783 -26.87 -29.49 16.74
CA ASP A 783 -25.86 -29.15 17.76
C ASP A 783 -24.89 -28.05 17.29
N ASP A 784 -25.33 -27.16 16.40
CA ASP A 784 -24.57 -25.98 15.96
C ASP A 784 -25.03 -24.72 16.71
N PRO A 785 -24.13 -23.78 17.06
CA PRO A 785 -24.50 -22.59 17.83
C PRO A 785 -25.51 -21.68 17.11
N GLY A 786 -25.53 -21.69 15.77
CA GLY A 786 -26.47 -20.92 14.95
C GLY A 786 -27.61 -21.74 14.32
N PHE A 787 -27.49 -23.07 14.24
CA PHE A 787 -28.49 -23.98 13.66
C PHE A 787 -28.86 -25.10 14.63
N ASN A 788 -29.84 -24.82 15.48
CA ASN A 788 -30.10 -25.54 16.72
C ASN A 788 -31.41 -26.33 16.76
N ASP A 789 -32.16 -26.41 15.67
CA ASP A 789 -33.34 -27.26 15.56
C ASP A 789 -32.91 -28.65 15.05
N GLY A 790 -32.78 -29.59 15.98
CA GLY A 790 -32.39 -30.97 15.70
C GLY A 790 -33.53 -31.98 15.83
N PRO A 791 -33.25 -33.28 15.63
CA PRO A 791 -34.25 -34.35 15.81
C PRO A 791 -34.86 -34.41 17.21
N GLY A 792 -34.16 -33.91 18.24
CA GLY A 792 -34.68 -33.77 19.60
C GLY A 792 -35.26 -32.38 19.91
N GLY A 793 -35.58 -31.58 18.89
CA GLY A 793 -36.00 -30.19 19.06
C GLY A 793 -34.84 -29.24 19.32
N LEU A 794 -35.13 -28.11 19.98
CA LEU A 794 -34.17 -27.04 20.27
C LEU A 794 -32.98 -27.57 21.08
N TYR A 795 -31.76 -27.41 20.58
CA TYR A 795 -30.51 -27.93 21.15
C TYR A 795 -30.56 -29.43 21.45
N ASN A 796 -31.38 -30.19 20.72
CA ASN A 796 -31.59 -31.63 20.93
C ASN A 796 -31.98 -32.02 22.37
N GLN A 797 -32.64 -31.13 23.13
CA GLN A 797 -32.99 -31.38 24.53
C GLN A 797 -33.96 -32.56 24.73
N GLY A 798 -34.68 -32.97 23.69
CA GLY A 798 -35.54 -34.16 23.72
C GLY A 798 -34.86 -35.49 23.41
N LEU A 799 -33.55 -35.51 23.14
CA LEU A 799 -32.82 -36.75 22.92
C LEU A 799 -32.44 -37.40 24.26
N THR A 800 -32.80 -38.67 24.42
CA THR A 800 -32.24 -39.50 25.50
C THR A 800 -30.83 -39.98 25.15
N CYS A 801 -30.14 -40.54 26.14
CA CYS A 801 -28.86 -41.20 25.90
C CYS A 801 -28.93 -42.28 24.80
N ALA A 802 -29.99 -43.09 24.82
CA ALA A 802 -30.20 -44.15 23.86
C ALA A 802 -30.49 -43.62 22.45
N ASP A 803 -31.24 -42.51 22.34
CA ASP A 803 -31.50 -41.85 21.05
C ASP A 803 -30.19 -41.32 20.45
N ARG A 804 -29.32 -40.74 21.28
CA ARG A 804 -27.99 -40.27 20.87
C ARG A 804 -27.12 -41.42 20.38
N ALA A 805 -27.07 -42.52 21.12
CA ALA A 805 -26.31 -43.72 20.75
C ALA A 805 -26.81 -44.32 19.43
N LYS A 806 -28.13 -44.45 19.29
CA LYS A 806 -28.75 -44.87 18.04
C LYS A 806 -28.36 -43.96 16.87
N ALA A 807 -28.41 -42.63 17.06
CA ALA A 807 -28.06 -41.66 16.02
C ALA A 807 -26.58 -41.73 15.59
N VAL A 808 -25.68 -42.16 16.47
CA VAL A 808 -24.25 -42.35 16.19
C VAL A 808 -24.02 -43.70 15.49
N ILE A 809 -24.67 -44.77 15.96
CA ILE A 809 -24.62 -46.12 15.36
C ILE A 809 -25.17 -46.11 13.93
N ASP A 810 -26.35 -45.50 13.72
CA ASP A 810 -26.99 -45.43 12.40
C ASP A 810 -26.13 -44.68 11.37
N ARG A 811 -25.15 -43.88 11.81
CA ARG A 811 -24.21 -43.13 10.97
C ARG A 811 -22.82 -43.76 10.89
N ASP A 812 -22.58 -44.89 11.57
CA ASP A 812 -21.26 -45.49 11.75
C ASP A 812 -20.19 -44.45 12.17
N ALA A 813 -20.56 -43.55 13.09
CA ALA A 813 -19.68 -42.48 13.53
C ALA A 813 -18.87 -42.90 14.76
N SER A 814 -17.57 -42.63 14.74
CA SER A 814 -16.65 -42.79 15.87
C SER A 814 -16.31 -41.47 16.56
N PHE A 815 -16.68 -40.33 15.96
CA PHE A 815 -16.54 -38.98 16.53
C PHE A 815 -17.72 -38.07 16.15
N PHE A 816 -18.22 -37.27 17.09
CA PHE A 816 -19.12 -36.17 16.83
C PHE A 816 -18.94 -35.04 17.84
N ALA A 817 -19.24 -33.81 17.41
CA ALA A 817 -19.21 -32.63 18.28
C ALA A 817 -20.61 -32.13 18.64
N VAL A 818 -20.71 -31.53 19.82
CA VAL A 818 -21.87 -30.78 20.32
C VAL A 818 -21.42 -29.40 20.71
N GLU A 819 -21.86 -28.39 19.96
CA GLU A 819 -21.54 -26.98 20.19
C GLU A 819 -22.78 -26.17 20.58
N THR A 820 -23.64 -26.80 21.39
CA THR A 820 -24.87 -26.21 21.91
C THR A 820 -24.99 -26.46 23.41
N VAL A 821 -26.18 -26.24 24.00
CA VAL A 821 -26.42 -26.51 25.42
C VAL A 821 -26.34 -28.03 25.65
N PHE A 822 -25.56 -28.44 26.65
CA PHE A 822 -25.43 -29.83 27.05
C PHE A 822 -26.80 -30.40 27.48
N VAL A 823 -27.10 -31.64 27.10
CA VAL A 823 -28.31 -32.33 27.56
C VAL A 823 -27.95 -33.07 28.84
N PRO A 824 -28.49 -32.70 30.03
CA PRO A 824 -28.03 -33.25 31.31
C PRO A 824 -28.13 -34.78 31.40
N GLU A 825 -29.09 -35.40 30.71
CA GLU A 825 -29.24 -36.86 30.67
C GLU A 825 -28.03 -37.56 30.03
N HIS A 826 -27.37 -36.93 29.04
CA HIS A 826 -26.23 -37.51 28.33
C HIS A 826 -25.01 -37.74 29.23
N ARG A 827 -24.97 -37.11 30.41
CA ARG A 827 -23.96 -37.41 31.43
C ARG A 827 -23.93 -38.89 31.83
N LYS A 828 -25.07 -39.59 31.72
CA LYS A 828 -25.20 -41.01 32.07
C LYS A 828 -24.63 -41.94 30.99
N CYS A 829 -24.27 -41.43 29.82
CA CYS A 829 -23.82 -42.22 28.68
C CYS A 829 -22.34 -42.63 28.73
N THR A 830 -21.68 -42.55 29.88
CA THR A 830 -20.25 -42.86 29.98
C THR A 830 -19.94 -44.32 29.68
N ASP A 831 -20.92 -45.22 29.72
CA ASP A 831 -20.79 -46.61 29.26
C ASP A 831 -20.77 -46.73 27.72
N GLN A 832 -21.40 -45.79 27.01
CA GLN A 832 -21.56 -45.81 25.55
C GLN A 832 -20.61 -44.86 24.81
N PHE A 833 -20.20 -43.75 25.46
CA PHE A 833 -19.36 -42.73 24.84
C PHE A 833 -18.15 -42.38 25.70
N GLN A 834 -17.05 -42.03 25.02
CA GLN A 834 -15.96 -41.30 25.63
C GLN A 834 -16.28 -39.80 25.60
N LEU A 835 -16.58 -39.22 26.76
CA LEU A 835 -16.86 -37.79 26.88
C LEU A 835 -15.56 -36.98 26.89
N ALA A 836 -15.45 -36.00 26.01
CA ALA A 836 -14.30 -35.10 25.93
C ALA A 836 -14.77 -33.66 25.75
N THR A 837 -14.01 -32.70 26.29
CA THR A 837 -14.27 -31.27 26.14
C THR A 837 -12.98 -30.48 26.11
N ILE A 838 -13.03 -29.27 25.58
CA ILE A 838 -11.96 -28.29 25.67
C ILE A 838 -12.42 -27.09 26.48
N VAL A 839 -11.58 -26.56 27.37
CA VAL A 839 -11.86 -25.34 28.13
C VAL A 839 -10.91 -24.21 27.70
N ARG A 840 -11.39 -22.98 27.77
CA ARG A 840 -10.62 -21.76 27.48
C ARG A 840 -10.93 -20.73 28.54
N ASN A 841 -9.99 -19.82 28.80
CA ASN A 841 -10.24 -18.68 29.68
C ASN A 841 -11.57 -17.98 29.27
N PRO A 842 -12.54 -17.83 30.20
CA PRO A 842 -13.88 -17.32 29.89
C PRO A 842 -13.88 -15.96 29.20
N ILE A 843 -12.95 -15.08 29.59
CA ILE A 843 -12.83 -13.74 29.03
C ILE A 843 -12.18 -13.80 27.64
N GLU A 844 -11.14 -14.60 27.44
CA GLU A 844 -10.55 -14.77 26.10
C GLU A 844 -11.56 -15.37 25.12
N ARG A 845 -12.33 -16.36 25.58
CA ARG A 845 -13.42 -16.98 24.81
C ARG A 845 -14.47 -15.94 24.42
N LEU A 846 -14.89 -15.09 25.36
CA LEU A 846 -15.83 -14.00 25.08
C LEU A 846 -15.25 -12.98 24.09
N MET A 847 -13.98 -12.60 24.22
CA MET A 847 -13.33 -11.67 23.29
C MET A 847 -13.20 -12.25 21.88
N ASP A 848 -12.88 -13.53 21.77
CA ASP A 848 -12.82 -14.23 20.50
C ASP A 848 -14.22 -14.35 19.86
N HIS A 849 -15.24 -14.57 20.68
CA HIS A 849 -16.63 -14.51 20.26
C HIS A 849 -17.00 -13.14 19.69
N VAL A 850 -16.71 -12.04 20.39
CA VAL A 850 -16.95 -10.68 19.89
C VAL A 850 -16.19 -10.41 18.59
N SER A 851 -14.93 -10.85 18.50
CA SER A 851 -14.12 -10.72 17.28
C SER A 851 -14.77 -11.44 16.10
N PHE A 852 -15.26 -12.66 16.33
CA PHE A 852 -15.98 -13.44 15.33
C PHE A 852 -17.31 -12.83 14.93
N THR A 853 -18.17 -12.48 15.90
CA THR A 853 -19.52 -11.98 15.61
C THR A 853 -19.53 -10.57 15.07
N SER A 854 -18.55 -9.73 15.40
CA SER A 854 -18.43 -8.37 14.84
C SER A 854 -18.25 -8.33 13.31
N GLN A 855 -17.85 -9.45 12.69
CA GLN A 855 -17.80 -9.60 11.24
C GLN A 855 -19.20 -9.73 10.61
N TYR A 856 -20.18 -10.20 11.38
CA TYR A 856 -21.57 -10.41 10.96
C TYR A 856 -22.51 -9.35 11.53
N TRP A 857 -22.28 -8.90 12.76
CA TRP A 857 -23.06 -7.93 13.53
C TRP A 857 -22.14 -6.84 14.09
N PRO A 858 -21.87 -5.75 13.33
CA PRO A 858 -20.95 -4.69 13.73
C PRO A 858 -21.33 -3.97 15.05
N GLU A 859 -22.58 -4.06 15.46
CA GLU A 859 -23.11 -3.53 16.72
C GLU A 859 -22.78 -4.39 17.95
N GLU A 860 -22.35 -5.64 17.77
CA GLU A 860 -22.18 -6.59 18.87
C GLU A 860 -21.29 -6.07 20.01
N PRO A 861 -20.13 -5.43 19.76
CA PRO A 861 -19.29 -4.89 20.84
C PRO A 861 -20.00 -3.87 21.74
N SER A 862 -21.04 -3.17 21.26
CA SER A 862 -21.85 -2.29 22.10
C SER A 862 -22.95 -3.01 22.86
N VAL A 863 -23.54 -4.05 22.28
CA VAL A 863 -24.73 -4.73 22.82
C VAL A 863 -24.37 -5.73 23.93
N ILE A 864 -23.14 -6.27 23.95
CA ILE A 864 -22.72 -7.22 25.01
C ILE A 864 -22.84 -6.65 26.43
N PHE A 865 -22.63 -5.34 26.62
CA PHE A 865 -22.79 -4.72 27.94
C PHE A 865 -24.26 -4.52 28.30
N ASP A 866 -25.13 -4.35 27.31
CA ASP A 866 -26.58 -4.32 27.54
C ASP A 866 -27.07 -5.71 27.97
N TRP A 867 -26.56 -6.77 27.35
CA TRP A 867 -26.83 -8.17 27.74
C TRP A 867 -26.27 -8.55 29.11
N ALA A 868 -25.19 -7.89 29.56
CA ALA A 868 -24.65 -8.05 30.90
C ALA A 868 -25.55 -7.41 31.97
N ASN A 869 -26.36 -6.43 31.59
CA ASN A 869 -27.21 -5.66 32.49
C ASN A 869 -28.71 -6.04 32.42
N HIS A 870 -29.14 -6.76 31.39
CA HIS A 870 -30.54 -7.15 31.17
C HIS A 870 -30.65 -8.62 30.76
N THR A 871 -31.78 -9.26 31.09
CA THR A 871 -32.03 -10.64 30.65
C THR A 871 -32.50 -10.66 29.20
N HIS A 872 -31.66 -11.19 28.31
CA HIS A 872 -31.93 -11.38 26.89
C HIS A 872 -31.49 -12.77 26.48
N SER A 873 -32.40 -13.66 26.10
CA SER A 873 -32.05 -14.99 25.60
C SER A 873 -32.64 -15.17 24.22
N GLU A 874 -31.77 -15.39 23.23
CA GLU A 874 -32.19 -15.73 21.87
C GLU A 874 -32.10 -17.24 21.66
N LYS A 875 -32.71 -17.70 20.56
CA LYS A 875 -32.44 -19.05 20.06
C LYS A 875 -31.01 -19.15 19.55
N ASP A 876 -30.44 -18.11 18.94
CA ASP A 876 -29.05 -18.16 18.49
C ASP A 876 -28.10 -18.07 19.70
N GLN A 877 -27.28 -19.09 19.94
CA GLN A 877 -26.37 -19.11 21.11
C GLN A 877 -25.27 -18.06 21.02
N ARG A 878 -25.07 -17.52 19.82
CA ARG A 878 -24.12 -16.43 19.58
C ARG A 878 -24.65 -15.11 20.12
N ARG A 879 -25.87 -15.04 20.66
CA ARG A 879 -26.51 -13.78 21.08
C ARG A 879 -27.20 -13.90 22.44
N GLY A 880 -27.19 -12.79 23.18
CA GLY A 880 -27.88 -12.64 24.46
C GLY A 880 -27.05 -12.94 25.69
N THR A 881 -27.64 -12.72 26.86
CA THR A 881 -27.07 -12.85 28.21
C THR A 881 -26.20 -14.09 28.41
N PRO A 882 -26.58 -15.30 27.95
CA PRO A 882 -25.78 -16.49 28.23
C PRO A 882 -24.35 -16.37 27.71
N ILE A 883 -24.12 -15.64 26.61
CA ILE A 883 -22.78 -15.51 26.03
C ILE A 883 -21.83 -14.64 26.86
N VAL A 884 -22.36 -13.72 27.67
CA VAL A 884 -21.57 -12.75 28.47
C VAL A 884 -21.50 -13.08 29.95
N ASP A 885 -22.29 -14.03 30.44
CA ASP A 885 -22.43 -14.33 31.87
C ASP A 885 -22.31 -15.84 32.15
N ASN A 886 -21.16 -16.29 32.63
CA ASN A 886 -20.87 -17.66 33.03
C ASN A 886 -21.29 -18.69 31.96
N PHE A 887 -20.91 -18.43 30.71
CA PHE A 887 -21.31 -19.20 29.53
C PHE A 887 -21.02 -20.69 29.66
N MET A 888 -19.86 -21.09 30.21
CA MET A 888 -19.50 -22.49 30.35
C MET A 888 -20.40 -23.22 31.37
N ILE A 889 -20.64 -22.62 32.54
CA ILE A 889 -21.57 -23.20 33.53
C ILE A 889 -22.98 -23.31 32.94
N ARG A 890 -23.46 -22.24 32.31
CA ARG A 890 -24.80 -22.19 31.69
C ARG A 890 -25.00 -23.26 30.64
N THR A 891 -24.00 -23.47 29.78
CA THR A 891 -24.08 -24.47 28.71
C THR A 891 -23.95 -25.90 29.25
N LEU A 892 -23.18 -26.13 30.32
CA LEU A 892 -23.04 -27.47 30.94
C LEU A 892 -24.31 -27.95 31.66
N LEU A 893 -25.05 -27.04 32.29
CA LEU A 893 -26.14 -27.40 33.20
C LEU A 893 -27.50 -27.56 32.54
N GLY A 894 -27.59 -27.45 31.21
CA GLY A 894 -28.83 -27.64 30.47
C GLY A 894 -29.64 -26.36 30.27
N LEU A 895 -30.68 -26.48 29.45
CA LEU A 895 -31.44 -25.33 28.91
C LEU A 895 -32.09 -24.46 30.00
N ASP A 896 -32.50 -25.07 31.11
CA ASP A 896 -33.13 -24.37 32.22
C ASP A 896 -32.18 -23.38 32.91
N VAL A 897 -30.90 -23.77 33.07
CA VAL A 897 -29.87 -22.88 33.62
C VAL A 897 -29.38 -21.90 32.57
N TYR A 898 -29.25 -22.35 31.32
CA TYR A 898 -28.83 -21.50 30.21
C TYR A 898 -29.68 -20.22 30.10
N ARG A 899 -31.01 -20.33 30.29
CA ARG A 899 -31.98 -19.23 30.14
C ARG A 899 -32.19 -18.35 31.36
N GLN A 900 -31.53 -18.61 32.49
CA GLN A 900 -31.72 -17.78 33.68
C GLN A 900 -31.22 -16.34 33.46
N SER A 901 -31.67 -15.41 34.30
CA SER A 901 -31.26 -14.00 34.25
C SER A 901 -29.76 -13.80 34.45
N ALA A 902 -29.22 -12.68 33.94
CA ALA A 902 -27.83 -12.29 34.19
C ALA A 902 -27.54 -12.25 35.70
N GLY A 903 -26.38 -12.75 36.13
CA GLY A 903 -25.94 -12.81 37.51
C GLY A 903 -26.61 -13.88 38.38
N SER A 904 -27.45 -14.76 37.81
CA SER A 904 -28.11 -15.83 38.57
C SER A 904 -27.19 -17.00 38.93
N ILE A 905 -26.05 -17.14 38.26
CA ILE A 905 -25.14 -18.25 38.45
C ILE A 905 -24.38 -18.06 39.77
N GLY A 906 -24.46 -19.06 40.64
CA GLY A 906 -23.82 -19.07 41.96
C GLY A 906 -22.93 -20.28 42.20
N ALA A 907 -22.48 -20.43 43.45
CA ALA A 907 -21.64 -21.54 43.88
C ALA A 907 -22.32 -22.92 43.73
N ALA A 908 -23.67 -22.98 43.83
CA ALA A 908 -24.42 -24.21 43.64
C ALA A 908 -24.36 -24.70 42.18
N GLU A 909 -24.52 -23.79 41.22
CA GLU A 909 -24.36 -24.05 39.79
C GLU A 909 -22.92 -24.46 39.48
N LEU A 910 -21.93 -23.74 40.01
CA LEU A 910 -20.52 -24.09 39.85
C LEU A 910 -20.22 -25.52 40.29
N ASN A 911 -20.69 -25.94 41.48
CA ASN A 911 -20.46 -27.29 41.98
C ASN A 911 -21.14 -28.36 41.11
N ARG A 912 -22.34 -28.07 40.60
CA ARG A 912 -23.01 -28.94 39.63
C ARG A 912 -22.21 -29.04 38.31
N ALA A 913 -21.63 -27.93 37.83
CA ALA A 913 -20.85 -27.91 36.60
C ALA A 913 -19.53 -28.69 36.73
N LYS A 914 -18.82 -28.53 37.87
CA LYS A 914 -17.66 -29.37 38.23
C LYS A 914 -18.02 -30.86 38.19
N GLU A 915 -19.16 -31.21 38.78
CA GLU A 915 -19.66 -32.58 38.84
C GLU A 915 -19.98 -33.15 37.44
N VAL A 916 -20.53 -32.34 36.51
CA VAL A 916 -20.68 -32.73 35.10
C VAL A 916 -19.32 -32.99 34.45
N LEU A 917 -18.36 -32.07 34.61
CA LEU A 917 -17.02 -32.21 34.00
C LEU A 917 -16.18 -33.35 34.57
N ARG A 918 -16.54 -33.91 35.73
CA ARG A 918 -15.84 -35.10 36.27
C ARG A 918 -15.91 -36.31 35.35
N SER A 919 -16.91 -36.43 34.48
CA SER A 919 -16.96 -37.55 33.52
C SER A 919 -16.17 -37.30 32.23
N PHE A 920 -15.55 -36.12 32.07
CA PHE A 920 -14.92 -35.70 30.81
C PHE A 920 -13.39 -35.85 30.84
N VAL A 921 -12.83 -36.16 29.67
CA VAL A 921 -11.45 -35.82 29.32
C VAL A 921 -11.40 -34.33 29.04
N ILE A 922 -10.53 -33.58 29.71
CA ILE A 922 -10.51 -32.12 29.64
C ILE A 922 -9.21 -31.68 28.98
N PHE A 923 -9.34 -31.04 27.82
CA PHE A 923 -8.25 -30.32 27.17
C PHE A 923 -8.24 -28.86 27.63
N ASP A 924 -7.09 -28.34 28.02
CA ASP A 924 -6.91 -26.90 28.28
C ASP A 924 -6.38 -26.22 27.01
N TYR A 925 -7.15 -25.29 26.45
CA TYR A 925 -6.77 -24.54 25.25
C TYR A 925 -5.40 -23.86 25.42
N ALA A 926 -5.09 -23.33 26.60
CA ALA A 926 -3.85 -22.61 26.86
C ALA A 926 -2.60 -23.49 26.79
N THR A 927 -2.74 -24.80 26.99
CA THR A 927 -1.63 -25.77 26.97
C THR A 927 -1.86 -26.88 25.94
N LEU A 928 -2.79 -26.68 25.00
CA LEU A 928 -3.27 -27.71 24.08
C LEU A 928 -2.16 -28.25 23.17
N GLN A 929 -1.25 -27.38 22.71
CA GLN A 929 -0.12 -27.77 21.88
C GLN A 929 0.85 -28.71 22.62
N GLU A 930 1.06 -28.44 23.90
CA GLU A 930 2.05 -29.14 24.74
C GLU A 930 1.48 -30.44 25.31
N THR A 931 0.28 -30.37 25.89
CA THR A 931 -0.30 -31.47 26.70
C THR A 931 -1.38 -32.26 25.95
N GLY A 932 -1.99 -31.66 24.94
CA GLY A 932 -3.09 -32.25 24.17
C GLY A 932 -2.73 -33.60 23.52
N PRO A 933 -1.56 -33.77 22.87
CA PRO A 933 -1.23 -35.03 22.21
C PRO A 933 -1.20 -36.22 23.17
N GLN A 934 -0.65 -36.01 24.37
CA GLN A 934 -0.53 -37.04 25.40
C GLN A 934 -1.87 -37.40 26.03
N LEU A 935 -2.72 -36.40 26.32
CA LEU A 935 -4.08 -36.63 26.80
C LEU A 935 -4.93 -37.40 25.76
N ALA A 936 -4.84 -37.00 24.48
CA ALA A 936 -5.56 -37.67 23.39
C ALA A 936 -5.08 -39.10 23.20
N GLN A 937 -3.77 -39.35 23.29
CA GLN A 937 -3.23 -40.71 23.23
C GLN A 937 -3.76 -41.58 24.37
N CYS A 938 -3.79 -41.06 25.60
CA CYS A 938 -4.20 -41.83 26.76
C CYS A 938 -5.69 -42.16 26.80
N PHE A 939 -6.52 -41.15 26.57
CA PHE A 939 -7.94 -41.24 26.86
C PHE A 939 -8.80 -41.38 25.62
N LEU A 940 -8.28 -41.07 24.42
CA LEU A 940 -9.02 -41.12 23.16
C LEU A 940 -8.48 -42.17 22.16
N ASP A 941 -7.44 -42.94 22.52
CA ASP A 941 -6.75 -43.91 21.67
C ASP A 941 -6.18 -43.31 20.37
N TRP A 942 -5.87 -42.01 20.35
CA TRP A 942 -5.31 -41.33 19.18
C TRP A 942 -3.80 -41.56 19.05
N LYS A 943 -3.30 -41.66 17.82
CA LYS A 943 -1.87 -41.89 17.57
C LYS A 943 -1.07 -40.59 17.73
N PRO A 944 0.17 -40.67 18.25
CA PRO A 944 1.09 -39.53 18.25
C PRO A 944 1.30 -39.01 16.83
N SER A 945 1.09 -37.72 16.61
CA SER A 945 1.30 -37.04 15.31
C SER A 945 2.74 -36.51 15.20
N GLN A 946 3.30 -36.45 13.98
CA GLN A 946 4.66 -35.98 13.71
C GLN A 946 4.82 -34.45 13.73
N SER A 947 3.73 -33.69 13.76
CA SER A 947 3.74 -32.23 13.93
C SER A 947 2.78 -31.89 15.07
N PRO A 948 3.14 -31.06 16.06
CA PRO A 948 2.25 -30.64 17.14
C PRO A 948 1.28 -29.51 16.72
N ASP A 949 1.47 -28.88 15.55
CA ASP A 949 0.76 -27.65 15.13
C ASP A 949 -0.65 -27.88 14.57
N TYR A 950 -1.14 -29.13 14.51
CA TYR A 950 -2.46 -29.45 13.95
C TYR A 950 -3.62 -29.25 14.93
N MET A 951 -3.35 -29.18 16.23
CA MET A 951 -4.38 -29.10 17.27
C MET A 951 -4.75 -27.66 17.66
N VAL A 952 -3.94 -26.69 17.27
CA VAL A 952 -4.11 -25.27 17.63
C VAL A 952 -4.41 -24.46 16.38
N GLU A 953 -5.39 -23.56 16.45
CA GLU A 953 -5.61 -22.58 15.38
C GLU A 953 -4.56 -21.45 15.45
N PRO A 954 -4.09 -20.90 14.32
CA PRO A 954 -3.25 -19.71 14.32
C PRO A 954 -3.96 -18.59 15.09
N PHE A 955 -3.29 -18.05 16.11
CA PHE A 955 -3.82 -17.00 16.98
C PHE A 955 -4.39 -15.83 16.15
N ASN A 956 -5.69 -15.57 16.29
CA ASN A 956 -6.35 -14.49 15.56
C ASN A 956 -5.98 -13.14 16.20
N ALA A 957 -5.23 -12.31 15.47
CA ALA A 957 -4.72 -11.01 15.93
C ALA A 957 -5.83 -10.03 16.42
N GLY A 958 -7.11 -10.33 16.15
CA GLY A 958 -8.27 -9.58 16.64
C GLY A 958 -8.47 -9.62 18.17
N LEU A 959 -7.97 -10.64 18.89
CA LEU A 959 -8.19 -10.78 20.34
C LEU A 959 -7.70 -9.55 21.13
N TRP A 960 -6.52 -9.03 20.78
CA TRP A 960 -5.91 -7.86 21.42
C TRP A 960 -6.52 -6.53 20.99
N VAL A 961 -7.08 -6.47 19.77
CA VAL A 961 -7.78 -5.28 19.25
C VAL A 961 -9.06 -5.01 20.05
N HIS A 962 -9.78 -6.06 20.47
CA HIS A 962 -11.00 -5.93 21.26
C HIS A 962 -10.75 -5.69 22.76
N LEU A 963 -9.72 -6.32 23.35
CA LEU A 963 -9.32 -6.07 24.75
C LEU A 963 -8.97 -4.59 24.99
N ASN A 964 -8.29 -3.95 24.04
CA ASN A 964 -7.96 -2.52 24.13
C ASN A 964 -9.15 -1.60 23.82
N ARG A 965 -10.15 -2.08 23.06
CA ARG A 965 -11.38 -1.34 22.74
C ARG A 965 -12.35 -1.22 23.92
N PHE A 966 -12.36 -2.18 24.84
CA PHE A 966 -13.27 -2.16 25.99
C PHE A 966 -12.75 -1.36 27.18
N GLY A 967 -11.44 -1.21 27.32
CA GLY A 967 -10.82 -0.57 28.47
C GLY A 967 -10.85 -1.45 29.74
N HIS A 968 -9.95 -1.15 30.68
CA HIS A 968 -9.72 -1.98 31.87
C HIS A 968 -10.95 -2.20 32.75
N ASP A 969 -11.78 -1.16 32.95
CA ASP A 969 -12.92 -1.25 33.87
C ASP A 969 -14.04 -2.15 33.34
N ARG A 970 -14.27 -2.14 32.02
CA ARG A 970 -15.26 -3.02 31.39
C ARG A 970 -14.81 -4.48 31.38
N VAL A 971 -13.51 -4.74 31.17
CA VAL A 971 -12.95 -6.09 31.30
C VAL A 971 -13.08 -6.61 32.74
N ARG A 972 -12.85 -5.75 33.74
CA ARG A 972 -13.06 -6.10 35.16
C ARG A 972 -14.53 -6.42 35.45
N GLN A 973 -15.47 -5.63 34.92
CA GLN A 973 -16.91 -5.88 35.07
C GLN A 973 -17.32 -7.24 34.48
N LEU A 974 -16.83 -7.57 33.28
CA LEU A 974 -17.09 -8.86 32.65
C LEU A 974 -16.44 -10.00 33.43
N ALA A 975 -15.23 -9.81 33.97
CA ALA A 975 -14.57 -10.81 34.79
C ALA A 975 -15.30 -11.09 36.10
N GLU A 976 -15.86 -10.07 36.76
CA GLU A 976 -16.70 -10.28 37.95
C GLU A 976 -18.00 -10.99 37.62
N LEU A 977 -18.64 -10.62 36.51
CA LEU A 977 -19.82 -11.33 36.04
C LEU A 977 -19.51 -12.80 35.80
N ASN A 978 -18.34 -13.12 35.26
CA ASN A 978 -17.89 -14.49 34.94
C ASN A 978 -17.04 -15.15 36.05
N LYS A 979 -17.08 -14.67 37.29
CA LYS A 979 -16.19 -15.18 38.37
C LYS A 979 -16.32 -16.68 38.63
N TYR A 980 -17.50 -17.26 38.45
CA TYR A 980 -17.71 -18.70 38.65
C TYR A 980 -17.19 -19.51 37.46
N ASP A 981 -17.34 -19.02 36.24
CA ASP A 981 -16.69 -19.59 35.05
C ASP A 981 -15.17 -19.52 35.16
N MET A 982 -14.61 -18.46 35.74
CA MET A 982 -13.18 -18.34 36.03
C MET A 982 -12.73 -19.41 37.05
N GLU A 983 -13.52 -19.65 38.09
CA GLU A 983 -13.24 -20.73 39.06
C GLU A 983 -13.38 -22.12 38.42
N LEU A 984 -14.41 -22.34 37.59
CA LEU A 984 -14.61 -23.58 36.84
C LEU A 984 -13.41 -23.85 35.91
N TYR A 985 -12.92 -22.82 35.22
CA TYR A 985 -11.73 -22.90 34.38
C TYR A 985 -10.49 -23.29 35.19
N ALA A 986 -10.25 -22.65 36.34
CA ALA A 986 -9.15 -22.98 37.25
C ALA A 986 -9.17 -24.45 37.67
N TRP A 987 -10.35 -24.93 38.07
CA TRP A 987 -10.58 -26.32 38.46
C TRP A 987 -10.34 -27.27 37.29
N ALA A 988 -10.83 -26.92 36.10
CA ALA A 988 -10.68 -27.73 34.89
C ALA A 988 -9.21 -27.84 34.44
N GLN A 989 -8.42 -26.77 34.58
CA GLN A 989 -6.98 -26.80 34.32
C GLN A 989 -6.23 -27.75 35.26
N GLN A 990 -6.55 -27.74 36.56
CA GLN A 990 -5.93 -28.68 37.51
C GLN A 990 -6.36 -30.11 37.27
N ARG A 991 -7.63 -30.32 36.89
CA ARG A 991 -8.13 -31.64 36.51
C ARG A 991 -7.44 -32.17 35.26
N SER A 992 -7.24 -31.33 34.24
CA SER A 992 -6.49 -31.68 33.03
C SER A 992 -5.04 -32.07 33.34
N LYS A 993 -4.37 -31.32 34.24
CA LYS A 993 -3.03 -31.67 34.74
C LYS A 993 -3.02 -33.01 35.50
N MET A 994 -4.02 -33.26 36.35
CA MET A 994 -4.16 -34.53 37.06
C MET A 994 -4.39 -35.71 36.10
N GLN A 995 -5.16 -35.50 35.02
CA GLN A 995 -5.35 -36.47 33.93
C GLN A 995 -4.05 -36.78 33.20
N LEU A 996 -3.23 -35.75 32.94
CA LEU A 996 -1.91 -35.92 32.32
C LEU A 996 -0.95 -36.71 33.21
N GLN A 997 -0.88 -36.41 34.51
CA GLN A 997 -0.05 -37.14 35.47
C GLN A 997 -0.48 -38.61 35.61
N ALA A 998 -1.79 -38.87 35.66
CA ALA A 998 -2.31 -40.24 35.67
C ALA A 998 -1.93 -41.00 34.39
N CYS A 999 -1.90 -40.33 33.25
CA CYS A 999 -1.47 -40.91 31.98
C CYS A 999 0.00 -41.35 32.01
N GLU A 1000 0.88 -40.57 32.62
CA GLU A 1000 2.31 -40.91 32.76
C GLU A 1000 2.54 -42.17 33.58
N GLY A 1001 1.70 -42.42 34.60
CA GLY A 1001 1.73 -43.61 35.43
C GLY A 1001 1.12 -44.87 34.79
N MET A 1002 0.45 -44.76 33.64
CA MET A 1002 -0.19 -45.88 32.92
C MET A 1002 0.67 -46.46 31.80
N LYS A 1003 1.85 -45.88 31.49
CA LYS A 1003 2.78 -46.48 30.52
C LYS A 1003 3.22 -47.86 31.04
N PRO A 1004 3.07 -48.95 30.25
CA PRO A 1004 3.88 -50.13 30.50
C PRO A 1004 5.34 -49.70 30.46
N ALA A 1005 6.15 -50.19 31.40
CA ALA A 1005 7.59 -50.13 31.27
C ALA A 1005 7.97 -50.87 29.96
N GLN A 1006 8.15 -50.14 28.87
CA GLN A 1006 8.89 -50.62 27.69
C GLN A 1006 10.35 -50.25 27.97
N GLU A 1007 11.13 -51.20 28.50
CA GLU A 1007 11.93 -52.18 27.74
C GLU A 1007 12.96 -51.48 26.85
N ASP A 1008 14.21 -51.53 27.34
CA ASP A 1008 15.44 -51.39 26.56
C ASP A 1008 15.30 -52.12 25.21
N LEU A 1009 15.42 -51.37 24.12
CA LEU A 1009 15.93 -51.83 22.82
C LEU A 1009 16.50 -50.65 22.02
#